data_AF-A0AAD4AFW9-F1
#
_entry.id   AF-A0AAD4AFW9-F1
#
_cell.length_a   1.000
_cell.length_b   1.000
_cell.length_c   1.000
_cell.angle_alpha   90.00
_cell.angle_beta   90.00
_cell.angle_gamma   90.00
#
_symmetry.space_group_name_H-M   'P 1'
#
loop_
_entity.id
_entity.type
_entity.pdbx_description
1 polymer ?
#
loop_
_entity_poly.entity_id
_entity_poly.type
_entity_poly.pdbx_seq_one_letter_code
_entity_poly.pdbx_strand_id
1 'polypeptide(L)'
;MSNNVNLIYLDGKTQKIRYHKKAISSGADGTIYASVDKKLALKIYHDPLKDKQRQDKLWQMLSHAPKGNGFCWPVAILSDQKSNFIGYAMPLLDLSHCHTLEMLLSKRLRSSLGISESYQFRVKVAVNLAQKVAELHQLGHHIIDLKPANLSFDQRNAEVVVLDCDGFSIQGNNKQFLGHQYTAGYIAPEAFAAQLAPEKLGEAQDLFALAAILFQLLNNGLHPFQGVSKDGKSLPTDNQAKITAGLYAYAKMPHKKIKPSPWSIHDDFPDALLQAFSQSLTNTHRIKASAWQQLLAKQSLNLKVCQQDISHSYWQKNCPHCKLGQTRVNIQQQAKTQKKATKRKHQTINGHNLSTGNVVASALSKMGPSTLLFVIFAIIFIVVIFTSIDFNSAPTSVNVPKKEVKQREISAISSEISTLSKAPTIAVANSLSGNITYREIKRGSQSKANKLAEIPFHQFTRFDSSSNFPLLNYFPFGVISPSSSAEISLKTINFEMMGKELGQLKKQNDRLYRLNDWQYDNNTETAYVYKCKYNPSICTGVSQVGMGEEVTYTFNSFSAERILMENPTEKTAHSYRPWRFSLTSSGKKLIMASSFELVVYDVNSPKEPLLKQKLPTKWQDWHITRLLTIDGGQRLLLSLAKSEKYGVNYQGFVVELTLTDGSYLVTTDFSTLPNANLMSGVDIATNLSGDILAIGEYAEEEINNDKYYTFFGDSVEVALAYPMISLWKKTTLGWQPINTPNGKTIRITPKQRKPTKVLVKVPASISNTKAKMSFMRNSKLVNELGLNRGFKLNQTGDTLLTGIDAKEQRDTIFAKAFIYKLDASTNSLTLSAKLARSYRSSDSSNADSFDTKRIAHLSSTLSNDGKQAALGWFMLSDVKSADFKKTLATQEYKLDLFNIN
;
A
#
# COMPACT_ATOMS: atom_id res chain seq x y z
N MET A 1 -3.20 23.08 28.02
CA MET A 1 -3.33 22.38 29.31
C MET A 1 -1.96 22.21 29.94
N SER A 2 -1.85 22.46 31.25
CA SER A 2 -0.64 22.19 32.03
C SER A 2 -0.40 20.68 32.02
N ASN A 3 0.75 20.18 31.55
CA ASN A 3 1.09 18.75 31.55
C ASN A 3 1.66 18.29 32.91
N ASN A 4 1.02 18.79 33.97
CA ASN A 4 1.19 18.40 35.36
C ASN A 4 -0.07 17.62 35.78
N VAL A 5 0.11 16.42 36.31
CA VAL A 5 -0.96 15.56 36.84
C VAL A 5 -0.53 15.00 38.18
N ASN A 6 -1.50 14.51 38.95
CA ASN A 6 -1.25 13.87 40.23
C ASN A 6 -1.32 12.35 40.06
N LEU A 7 -0.31 11.65 40.56
CA LEU A 7 -0.31 10.21 40.77
C LEU A 7 -0.87 9.94 42.17
N ILE A 8 -1.82 9.03 42.27
CA ILE A 8 -2.39 8.56 43.54
C ILE A 8 -2.02 7.08 43.67
N TYR A 9 -1.21 6.76 44.67
CA TYR A 9 -0.74 5.40 44.95
C TYR A 9 -1.70 4.65 45.89
N LEU A 10 -1.48 3.34 46.05
CA LEU A 10 -2.32 2.46 46.89
C LEU A 10 -2.33 2.87 48.37
N ASP A 11 -1.24 3.43 48.87
CA ASP A 11 -1.11 3.95 50.24
C ASP A 11 -1.76 5.34 50.44
N GLY A 12 -2.43 5.87 49.41
CA GLY A 12 -3.03 7.20 49.42
C GLY A 12 -2.03 8.34 49.18
N LYS A 13 -0.73 8.02 49.05
CA LYS A 13 0.29 9.03 48.74
C LYS A 13 -0.01 9.66 47.39
N THR A 14 0.01 10.99 47.35
CA THR A 14 -0.15 11.75 46.11
C THR A 14 1.17 12.36 45.69
N GLN A 15 1.55 12.18 44.42
CA GLN A 15 2.77 12.75 43.84
C GLN A 15 2.45 13.52 42.57
N LYS A 16 2.86 14.79 42.50
CA LYS A 16 2.81 15.57 41.26
C LYS A 16 3.86 15.04 40.28
N ILE A 17 3.44 14.79 39.04
CA ILE A 17 4.34 14.38 37.96
C ILE A 17 4.11 15.20 36.70
N ARG A 18 5.19 15.45 35.97
CA ARG A 18 5.17 16.02 34.63
C ARG A 18 5.36 14.92 33.60
N TYR A 19 4.62 15.03 32.50
CA TYR A 19 4.79 14.15 31.34
C TYR A 19 5.12 14.95 30.08
N HIS A 20 5.77 14.29 29.13
CA HIS A 20 6.12 14.86 27.84
C HIS A 20 4.86 15.14 27.02
N LYS A 21 4.77 16.33 26.40
CA LYS A 21 3.62 16.70 25.55
C LYS A 21 3.45 15.78 24.33
N LYS A 22 4.53 15.14 23.89
CA LYS A 22 4.52 14.17 22.79
C LYS A 22 4.07 12.82 23.32
N ALA A 23 2.94 12.33 22.81
CA ALA A 23 2.45 10.98 23.11
C ALA A 23 3.45 9.91 22.60
N ILE A 24 3.58 8.82 23.37
CA ILE A 24 4.25 7.58 22.92
C ILE A 24 3.36 6.92 21.88
N SER A 25 2.07 6.81 22.18
CA SER A 25 1.05 6.19 21.33
C SER A 25 -0.32 6.69 21.70
N SER A 26 -1.28 6.66 20.77
CA SER A 26 -2.68 6.95 21.07
C SER A 26 -3.56 5.82 20.52
N GLY A 27 -4.47 5.32 21.35
CA GLY A 27 -5.45 4.29 21.01
C GLY A 27 -6.88 4.84 20.93
N ALA A 28 -7.84 3.93 20.90
CA ALA A 28 -9.27 4.25 20.87
C ALA A 28 -9.80 4.77 22.21
N ASP A 29 -9.25 4.30 23.33
CA ASP A 29 -9.76 4.61 24.67
C ASP A 29 -8.92 5.66 25.43
N GLY A 30 -7.65 5.85 25.05
CA GLY A 30 -6.78 6.86 25.65
C GLY A 30 -5.45 7.06 24.93
N THR A 31 -4.68 8.03 25.41
CA THR A 31 -3.34 8.40 24.92
C THR A 31 -2.28 8.11 25.98
N ILE A 32 -1.18 7.50 25.57
CA ILE A 32 -0.06 7.15 26.45
C ILE A 32 1.05 8.19 26.29
N TYR A 33 1.52 8.73 27.42
CA TYR A 33 2.61 9.69 27.50
C TYR A 33 3.74 9.16 28.37
N ALA A 34 4.98 9.56 28.09
CA ALA A 34 6.11 9.28 28.98
C ALA A 34 6.19 10.34 30.09
N SER A 35 6.43 9.95 31.33
CA SER A 35 6.87 10.87 32.37
C SER A 35 8.20 11.52 31.98
N VAL A 36 8.47 12.73 32.49
CA VAL A 36 9.70 13.47 32.16
C VAL A 36 10.97 12.74 32.62
N ASP A 37 10.89 12.02 33.74
CA ASP A 37 11.97 11.17 34.26
C ASP A 37 12.12 9.83 33.51
N LYS A 38 11.23 9.55 32.54
CA LYS A 38 11.17 8.32 31.74
C LYS A 38 11.08 7.04 32.57
N LYS A 39 10.46 7.10 33.75
CA LYS A 39 10.20 5.92 34.59
C LYS A 39 8.80 5.34 34.38
N LEU A 40 7.82 6.17 34.02
CA LEU A 40 6.42 5.82 33.93
C LEU A 40 5.84 6.15 32.55
N ALA A 41 4.91 5.31 32.12
CA ALA A 41 3.98 5.59 31.03
C ALA A 41 2.62 5.96 31.64
N LEU A 42 2.02 7.05 31.18
CA LEU A 42 0.76 7.58 31.68
C LEU A 42 -0.30 7.39 30.59
N LYS A 43 -1.28 6.50 30.82
CA LYS A 43 -2.45 6.34 29.96
C LYS A 43 -3.53 7.30 30.45
N ILE A 44 -3.78 8.35 29.67
CA ILE A 44 -4.83 9.34 29.92
C ILE A 44 -6.00 9.00 29.00
N TYR A 45 -7.18 8.77 29.57
CA TYR A 45 -8.37 8.40 28.80
C TYR A 45 -8.94 9.60 28.04
N HIS A 46 -9.49 9.36 26.85
CA HIS A 46 -10.16 10.41 26.07
C HIS A 46 -11.48 10.82 26.72
N ASP A 47 -12.21 9.84 27.24
CA ASP A 47 -13.40 10.01 28.06
C ASP A 47 -13.28 9.15 29.33
N PRO A 48 -12.71 9.71 30.42
CA PRO A 48 -12.54 8.99 31.68
C PRO A 48 -13.86 8.54 32.33
N LEU A 49 -15.00 9.14 31.95
CA LEU A 49 -16.31 8.91 32.56
C LEU A 49 -17.18 7.92 31.76
N LYS A 50 -16.71 7.48 30.58
CA LYS A 50 -17.41 6.52 29.72
C LYS A 50 -17.80 5.22 30.43
N ASP A 51 -16.95 4.75 31.33
CA ASP A 51 -17.19 3.57 32.17
C ASP A 51 -17.11 3.95 33.64
N LYS A 52 -18.26 3.92 34.31
CA LYS A 52 -18.41 4.29 35.72
C LYS A 52 -17.63 3.36 36.67
N GLN A 53 -17.30 2.14 36.26
CA GLN A 53 -16.55 1.18 37.08
C GLN A 53 -15.04 1.23 36.84
N ARG A 54 -14.58 2.02 35.87
CA ARG A 54 -13.18 2.04 35.43
C ARG A 54 -12.19 2.41 36.53
N GLN A 55 -12.49 3.45 37.29
CA GLN A 55 -11.63 3.88 38.40
C GLN A 55 -11.59 2.83 39.51
N ASP A 56 -12.74 2.24 39.86
CA ASP A 56 -12.85 1.14 40.83
C ASP A 56 -12.05 -0.10 40.36
N LYS A 57 -12.17 -0.48 39.09
CA LYS A 57 -11.39 -1.55 38.47
C LYS A 57 -9.89 -1.31 38.59
N LEU A 58 -9.42 -0.11 38.22
CA LEU A 58 -8.01 0.23 38.31
C LEU A 58 -7.52 0.20 39.76
N TRP A 59 -8.32 0.66 40.73
CA TRP A 59 -7.99 0.51 42.15
C TRP A 59 -7.81 -0.95 42.54
N GLN A 60 -8.69 -1.85 42.08
CA GLN A 60 -8.54 -3.28 42.32
C GLN A 60 -7.31 -3.88 41.62
N MET A 61 -6.93 -3.36 40.45
CA MET A 61 -5.67 -3.74 39.79
C MET A 61 -4.46 -3.33 40.64
N LEU A 62 -4.46 -2.13 41.23
CA LEU A 62 -3.37 -1.68 42.12
C LEU A 62 -3.25 -2.59 43.35
N SER A 63 -4.37 -3.00 43.96
CA SER A 63 -4.37 -3.83 45.17
C SER A 63 -4.08 -5.31 44.91
N HIS A 64 -4.32 -5.80 43.69
CA HIS A 64 -4.14 -7.22 43.31
C HIS A 64 -3.10 -7.38 42.19
N ALA A 65 -2.01 -6.62 42.24
CA ALA A 65 -1.00 -6.66 41.18
C ALA A 65 -0.27 -8.02 41.11
N PRO A 66 0.03 -8.54 39.90
CA PRO A 66 0.91 -9.69 39.74
C PRO A 66 2.33 -9.37 40.23
N LYS A 67 2.95 -10.34 40.93
CA LYS A 67 4.33 -10.19 41.44
C LYS A 67 5.40 -10.26 40.35
N GLY A 68 5.08 -10.84 39.20
CA GLY A 68 6.01 -11.01 38.09
C GLY A 68 6.24 -9.71 37.30
N ASN A 69 7.45 -9.54 36.77
CA ASN A 69 7.76 -8.44 35.83
C ASN A 69 7.10 -8.68 34.46
N GLY A 70 7.12 -7.66 33.59
CA GLY A 70 6.69 -7.80 32.19
C GLY A 70 5.19 -7.59 31.95
N PHE A 71 4.43 -7.11 32.93
CA PHE A 71 3.08 -6.63 32.71
C PHE A 71 3.09 -5.10 32.60
N CYS A 72 2.36 -4.55 31.63
CA CYS A 72 2.00 -3.12 31.62
C CYS A 72 0.91 -2.82 32.66
N TRP A 73 1.16 -3.22 33.91
CA TRP A 73 0.20 -3.16 35.00
C TRP A 73 0.13 -1.75 35.62
N PRO A 74 -1.07 -1.27 36.02
CA PRO A 74 -1.21 0.00 36.73
C PRO A 74 -0.43 0.01 38.05
N VAL A 75 0.25 1.13 38.34
CA VAL A 75 0.97 1.37 39.60
C VAL A 75 0.46 2.60 40.36
N ALA A 76 -0.30 3.47 39.71
CA ALA A 76 -0.92 4.65 40.31
C ALA A 76 -2.11 5.12 39.47
N ILE A 77 -3.11 5.71 40.12
CA ILE A 77 -4.22 6.41 39.45
C ILE A 77 -3.77 7.82 39.06
N LEU A 78 -4.24 8.33 37.92
CA LEU A 78 -4.02 9.71 37.50
C LEU A 78 -5.23 10.57 37.81
N SER A 79 -4.98 11.74 38.40
CA SER A 79 -5.95 12.82 38.49
C SER A 79 -5.43 14.14 37.92
N ASP A 80 -6.37 14.97 37.46
CA ASP A 80 -6.07 16.33 37.03
C ASP A 80 -5.79 17.25 38.24
N GLN A 81 -5.56 18.54 37.97
CA GLN A 81 -5.29 19.53 39.04
C GLN A 81 -6.49 19.82 39.94
N LYS A 82 -7.70 19.42 39.52
CA LYS A 82 -8.95 19.54 40.29
C LYS A 82 -9.31 18.22 40.99
N SER A 83 -8.37 17.27 41.04
CA SER A 83 -8.56 15.93 41.61
C SER A 83 -9.58 15.04 40.88
N ASN A 84 -9.93 15.35 39.63
CA ASN A 84 -10.78 14.47 38.83
C ASN A 84 -9.97 13.31 38.27
N PHE A 85 -10.55 12.11 38.26
CA PHE A 85 -9.95 10.93 37.61
C PHE A 85 -9.80 11.12 36.11
N ILE A 86 -8.61 10.82 35.58
CA ILE A 86 -8.30 10.95 34.14
C ILE A 86 -7.59 9.74 33.53
N GLY A 87 -7.12 8.78 34.33
CA GLY A 87 -6.31 7.67 33.81
C GLY A 87 -5.50 6.92 34.87
N TYR A 88 -4.42 6.27 34.44
CA TYR A 88 -3.47 5.59 35.32
C TYR A 88 -2.04 5.66 34.78
N ALA A 89 -1.07 5.42 35.65
CA ALA A 89 0.33 5.24 35.30
C ALA A 89 0.73 3.77 35.41
N MET A 90 1.67 3.35 34.56
CA MET A 90 2.27 2.02 34.52
C MET A 90 3.79 2.14 34.27
N PRO A 91 4.59 1.08 34.52
CA PRO A 91 6.02 1.13 34.24
C PRO A 91 6.31 1.45 32.76
N LEU A 92 7.27 2.34 32.50
CA LEU A 92 7.77 2.57 31.15
C LEU A 92 8.75 1.47 30.78
N LEU A 93 8.32 0.51 29.98
CA LEU A 93 9.16 -0.62 29.56
C LEU A 93 10.14 -0.21 28.46
N ASP A 94 11.39 -0.66 28.57
CA ASP A 94 12.36 -0.56 27.48
C ASP A 94 12.06 -1.63 26.42
N LEU A 95 11.45 -1.19 25.33
CA LEU A 95 11.06 -2.06 24.21
C LEU A 95 12.08 -2.07 23.08
N SER A 96 13.29 -1.51 23.26
CA SER A 96 14.31 -1.43 22.21
C SER A 96 14.75 -2.79 21.65
N HIS A 97 14.63 -3.84 22.48
CA HIS A 97 14.92 -5.24 22.12
C HIS A 97 13.66 -6.11 22.06
N CYS A 98 12.48 -5.50 22.18
CA CYS A 98 11.22 -6.22 22.18
C CYS A 98 10.59 -6.24 20.80
N HIS A 99 10.05 -7.40 20.43
CA HIS A 99 9.24 -7.58 19.22
C HIS A 99 7.88 -8.17 19.60
N THR A 100 6.85 -7.90 18.80
CA THR A 100 5.54 -8.53 19.03
C THR A 100 5.61 -10.02 18.73
N LEU A 101 4.78 -10.82 19.41
CA LEU A 101 4.74 -12.25 19.18
C LEU A 101 4.32 -12.58 17.73
N GLU A 102 3.50 -11.73 17.08
CA GLU A 102 3.18 -11.84 15.64
C GLU A 102 4.43 -11.88 14.74
N MET A 103 5.44 -11.06 15.07
CA MET A 103 6.71 -11.05 14.34
C MET A 103 7.47 -12.35 14.55
N LEU A 104 7.40 -12.93 15.76
CA LEU A 104 8.02 -14.24 16.06
C LEU A 104 7.31 -15.40 15.37
N LEU A 105 6.00 -15.34 15.16
CA LEU A 105 5.26 -16.41 14.48
C LEU A 105 5.61 -16.49 12.99
N SER A 106 5.97 -15.37 12.36
CA SER A 106 6.29 -15.32 10.92
C SER A 106 7.77 -15.53 10.64
N LYS A 107 8.12 -16.64 9.97
CA LYS A 107 9.51 -16.89 9.50
C LYS A 107 10.07 -15.72 8.69
N ARG A 108 9.27 -15.14 7.79
CA ARG A 108 9.70 -13.99 6.98
C ARG A 108 10.03 -12.78 7.85
N LEU A 109 9.17 -12.47 8.83
CA LEU A 109 9.39 -11.31 9.70
C LEU A 109 10.60 -11.55 10.61
N ARG A 110 10.76 -12.75 11.17
CA ARG A 110 11.92 -13.10 11.98
C ARG A 110 13.22 -12.82 11.24
N SER A 111 13.36 -13.36 10.04
CA SER A 111 14.54 -13.14 9.20
C SER A 111 14.75 -11.66 8.85
N SER A 112 13.68 -10.91 8.53
CA SER A 112 13.79 -9.50 8.13
C SER A 112 14.16 -8.53 9.27
N LEU A 113 13.75 -8.86 10.49
CA LEU A 113 13.96 -8.04 11.69
C LEU A 113 15.17 -8.50 12.51
N GLY A 114 15.86 -9.57 12.06
CA GLY A 114 16.97 -10.16 12.78
C GLY A 114 16.56 -10.86 14.07
N ILE A 115 15.29 -11.28 14.19
CA ILE A 115 14.79 -12.07 15.33
C ILE A 115 15.35 -13.48 15.24
N SER A 116 15.67 -14.07 16.39
CA SER A 116 16.21 -15.43 16.49
C SER A 116 15.37 -16.44 15.71
N GLU A 117 15.99 -17.16 14.76
CA GLU A 117 15.39 -18.30 14.06
C GLU A 117 15.43 -19.59 14.91
N SER A 118 16.11 -19.55 16.05
CA SER A 118 16.26 -20.71 16.95
C SER A 118 14.91 -21.26 17.37
N TYR A 119 14.71 -22.57 17.17
CA TYR A 119 13.52 -23.26 17.65
C TYR A 119 13.48 -23.31 19.18
N GLN A 120 14.61 -23.58 19.82
CA GLN A 120 14.75 -23.51 21.29
C GLN A 120 14.33 -22.14 21.84
N PHE A 121 14.71 -21.05 21.15
CA PHE A 121 14.27 -19.71 21.53
C PHE A 121 12.73 -19.58 21.51
N ARG A 122 12.07 -20.10 20.47
CA ARG A 122 10.60 -20.11 20.39
C ARG A 122 9.96 -20.97 21.49
N VAL A 123 10.56 -22.11 21.82
CA VAL A 123 10.08 -22.94 22.95
C VAL A 123 10.24 -22.20 24.28
N LYS A 124 11.35 -21.47 24.48
CA LYS A 124 11.54 -20.65 25.68
C LYS A 124 10.51 -19.52 25.80
N VAL A 125 10.21 -18.82 24.70
CA VAL A 125 9.11 -17.84 24.66
C VAL A 125 7.77 -18.49 25.01
N ALA A 126 7.52 -19.72 24.54
CA ALA A 126 6.29 -20.46 24.85
C ALA A 126 6.17 -20.80 26.36
N VAL A 127 7.27 -21.22 27.00
CA VAL A 127 7.34 -21.46 28.45
C VAL A 127 7.03 -20.16 29.22
N ASN A 128 7.70 -19.07 28.86
CA ASN A 128 7.53 -17.78 29.53
C ASN A 128 6.13 -17.19 29.32
N LEU A 129 5.51 -17.40 28.15
CA LEU A 129 4.11 -17.01 27.92
C LEU A 129 3.16 -17.79 28.83
N ALA A 130 3.30 -19.12 28.90
CA ALA A 130 2.45 -19.94 29.76
C ALA A 130 2.60 -19.55 31.25
N GLN A 131 3.83 -19.21 31.68
CA GLN A 131 4.11 -18.67 33.01
C GLN A 131 3.35 -17.36 33.27
N LYS A 132 3.37 -16.40 32.33
CA LYS A 132 2.67 -15.11 32.48
C LYS A 132 1.16 -15.27 32.60
N VAL A 133 0.58 -16.18 31.83
CA VAL A 133 -0.87 -16.46 31.94
C VAL A 133 -1.19 -17.17 33.25
N ALA A 134 -0.34 -18.11 33.70
CA ALA A 134 -0.51 -18.80 34.98
C ALA A 134 -0.45 -17.84 36.17
N GLU A 135 0.45 -16.85 36.15
CA GLU A 135 0.57 -15.80 37.17
C GLU A 135 -0.73 -14.99 37.31
N LEU A 136 -1.37 -14.63 36.20
CA LEU A 136 -2.64 -13.91 36.21
C LEU A 136 -3.81 -14.80 36.66
N HIS A 137 -3.88 -16.04 36.14
CA HIS A 137 -4.93 -17.00 36.51
C HIS A 137 -4.89 -17.36 37.99
N GLN A 138 -3.71 -17.43 38.61
CA GLN A 138 -3.56 -17.65 40.05
C GLN A 138 -4.20 -16.54 40.90
N LEU A 139 -4.28 -15.31 40.36
CA LEU A 139 -4.94 -14.16 40.98
C LEU A 139 -6.42 -14.03 40.59
N GLY A 140 -6.97 -14.97 39.81
CA GLY A 140 -8.32 -14.89 39.25
C GLY A 140 -8.48 -13.82 38.16
N HIS A 141 -7.38 -13.33 37.60
CA HIS A 141 -7.41 -12.35 36.51
C HIS A 141 -7.41 -13.07 35.17
N HIS A 142 -8.25 -12.63 34.24
CA HIS A 142 -8.36 -13.23 32.90
C HIS A 142 -8.12 -12.18 31.82
N ILE A 143 -7.35 -12.52 30.80
CA ILE A 143 -6.94 -11.61 29.72
C ILE A 143 -8.11 -11.34 28.76
N ILE A 144 -8.92 -12.37 28.48
CA ILE A 144 -10.06 -12.43 27.55
C ILE A 144 -9.67 -12.23 26.07
N ASP A 145 -8.99 -11.14 25.74
CA ASP A 145 -8.48 -10.83 24.39
C ASP A 145 -7.01 -11.27 24.21
N LEU A 146 -6.69 -12.50 24.61
CA LEU A 146 -5.35 -13.06 24.48
C LEU A 146 -5.01 -13.34 23.00
N LYS A 147 -4.10 -12.54 22.43
CA LYS A 147 -3.67 -12.66 21.03
C LYS A 147 -2.21 -12.23 20.83
N PRO A 148 -1.53 -12.70 19.77
CA PRO A 148 -0.13 -12.35 19.52
C PRO A 148 0.17 -10.85 19.41
N ALA A 149 -0.79 -10.01 18.99
CA ALA A 149 -0.62 -8.56 18.88
C ALA A 149 -0.46 -7.85 20.24
N ASN A 150 -1.04 -8.41 21.32
CA ASN A 150 -0.99 -7.87 22.68
C ASN A 150 0.17 -8.47 23.51
N LEU A 151 0.99 -9.30 22.88
CA LEU A 151 2.12 -9.98 23.50
C LEU A 151 3.41 -9.54 22.79
N SER A 152 4.42 -9.20 23.56
CA SER A 152 5.77 -8.96 23.07
C SER A 152 6.75 -9.89 23.78
N PHE A 153 7.95 -10.01 23.25
CA PHE A 153 9.04 -10.74 23.88
C PHE A 153 10.35 -9.99 23.71
N ASP A 154 11.22 -10.06 24.70
CA ASP A 154 12.59 -9.56 24.62
C ASP A 154 13.46 -10.60 23.90
N GLN A 155 14.05 -10.19 22.78
CA GLN A 155 14.85 -11.07 21.94
C GLN A 155 16.12 -11.59 22.65
N ARG A 156 16.61 -10.91 23.69
CA ARG A 156 17.86 -11.28 24.37
C ARG A 156 17.68 -12.48 25.29
N ASN A 157 16.53 -12.57 25.96
CA ASN A 157 16.31 -13.54 27.03
C ASN A 157 15.02 -14.36 26.90
N ALA A 158 14.18 -14.08 25.89
CA ALA A 158 12.86 -14.68 25.65
C ALA A 158 11.79 -14.34 26.70
N GLU A 159 11.99 -13.30 27.52
CA GLU A 159 10.98 -12.85 28.48
C GLU A 159 9.78 -12.26 27.76
N VAL A 160 8.58 -12.63 28.21
CA VAL A 160 7.32 -12.20 27.60
C VAL A 160 6.79 -10.97 28.32
N VAL A 161 6.40 -9.98 27.53
CA VAL A 161 5.76 -8.74 27.97
C VAL A 161 4.31 -8.75 27.54
N VAL A 162 3.40 -8.62 28.51
CA VAL A 162 1.96 -8.53 28.29
C VAL A 162 1.56 -7.06 28.26
N LEU A 163 0.98 -6.64 27.13
CA LEU A 163 0.54 -5.27 26.87
C LEU A 163 -0.96 -5.13 27.11
N ASP A 164 -1.41 -3.87 27.27
CA ASP A 164 -2.84 -3.49 27.35
C ASP A 164 -3.62 -4.21 28.47
N CYS A 165 -3.05 -4.20 29.69
CA CYS A 165 -3.58 -4.94 30.84
C CYS A 165 -4.89 -4.39 31.44
N ASP A 166 -5.28 -3.15 31.14
CA ASP A 166 -6.50 -2.54 31.69
C ASP A 166 -7.80 -3.07 31.03
N GLY A 167 -7.68 -3.77 29.90
CA GLY A 167 -8.78 -4.48 29.24
C GLY A 167 -9.17 -5.81 29.89
N PHE A 168 -8.38 -6.31 30.85
CA PHE A 168 -8.55 -7.65 31.42
C PHE A 168 -9.78 -7.76 32.31
N SER A 169 -10.27 -8.98 32.51
CA SER A 169 -11.19 -9.30 33.59
C SER A 169 -10.40 -9.39 34.90
N ILE A 170 -10.74 -8.58 35.90
CA ILE A 170 -10.00 -8.42 37.15
C ILE A 170 -10.85 -8.92 38.31
N GLN A 171 -10.31 -9.87 39.08
CA GLN A 171 -10.90 -10.29 40.35
C GLN A 171 -10.57 -9.23 41.41
N GLY A 172 -11.58 -8.48 41.85
CA GLY A 172 -11.47 -7.59 43.01
C GLY A 172 -11.90 -8.29 44.30
N ASN A 173 -11.90 -7.55 45.41
CA ASN A 173 -12.27 -8.10 46.72
C ASN A 173 -13.67 -8.73 46.76
N ASN A 174 -14.66 -8.08 46.13
CA ASN A 174 -16.09 -8.42 46.29
C ASN A 174 -16.79 -8.83 44.97
N LYS A 175 -16.15 -8.61 43.81
CA LYS A 175 -16.74 -8.87 42.50
C LYS A 175 -15.67 -9.01 41.42
N GLN A 176 -16.06 -9.64 40.30
CA GLN A 176 -15.29 -9.62 39.07
C GLN A 176 -15.59 -8.35 38.27
N PHE A 177 -14.55 -7.65 37.84
CA PHE A 177 -14.62 -6.58 36.84
C PHE A 177 -14.39 -7.20 35.48
N LEU A 178 -15.26 -6.93 34.52
CA LEU A 178 -15.34 -7.72 33.30
C LEU A 178 -14.39 -7.20 32.20
N GLY A 179 -14.05 -8.09 31.27
CA GLY A 179 -13.40 -7.73 30.01
C GLY A 179 -14.44 -7.39 28.94
N HIS A 180 -14.10 -6.52 27.99
CA HIS A 180 -15.05 -5.96 27.03
C HIS A 180 -14.73 -6.27 25.56
N GLN A 181 -13.67 -7.04 25.29
CA GLN A 181 -13.19 -7.29 23.93
C GLN A 181 -12.69 -8.72 23.80
N TYR A 182 -12.81 -9.26 22.58
CA TYR A 182 -12.12 -10.47 22.13
C TYR A 182 -11.81 -10.34 20.64
N THR A 183 -10.94 -11.21 20.11
CA THR A 183 -10.55 -11.22 18.70
C THR A 183 -10.95 -12.51 18.01
N ALA A 184 -11.58 -12.40 16.83
CA ALA A 184 -11.90 -13.55 16.00
C ALA A 184 -10.63 -14.34 15.61
N GLY A 185 -10.74 -15.67 15.60
CA GLY A 185 -9.61 -16.59 15.43
C GLY A 185 -8.93 -16.97 16.75
N TYR A 186 -9.25 -16.32 17.87
CA TYR A 186 -8.74 -16.65 19.20
C TYR A 186 -9.86 -16.85 20.26
N ILE A 187 -11.13 -16.75 19.86
CA ILE A 187 -12.28 -17.03 20.73
C ILE A 187 -12.64 -18.52 20.69
N ALA A 188 -12.89 -19.07 21.88
CA ALA A 188 -13.26 -20.46 22.09
C ALA A 188 -14.55 -20.81 21.33
N PRO A 189 -14.63 -22.02 20.74
CA PRO A 189 -15.74 -22.41 19.88
C PRO A 189 -17.10 -22.33 20.59
N GLU A 190 -17.17 -22.74 21.86
CA GLU A 190 -18.39 -22.69 22.66
C GLU A 190 -18.85 -21.26 22.95
N ALA A 191 -17.91 -20.33 23.20
CA ALA A 191 -18.21 -18.94 23.46
C ALA A 191 -18.71 -18.23 22.20
N PHE A 192 -18.07 -18.50 21.06
CA PHE A 192 -18.47 -17.93 19.77
C PHE A 192 -19.81 -18.50 19.29
N ALA A 193 -20.03 -19.80 19.41
CA ALA A 193 -21.27 -20.46 19.00
C ALA A 193 -22.48 -19.98 19.82
N ALA A 194 -22.29 -19.78 21.13
CA ALA A 194 -23.32 -19.23 22.01
C ALA A 194 -23.44 -17.69 21.96
N GLN A 195 -22.65 -17.03 21.09
CA GLN A 195 -22.60 -15.56 20.95
C GLN A 195 -22.43 -14.85 22.30
N LEU A 196 -21.59 -15.42 23.17
CA LEU A 196 -21.35 -14.84 24.48
C LEU A 196 -20.64 -13.49 24.33
N ALA A 197 -21.19 -12.47 25.00
CA ALA A 197 -20.54 -11.19 25.14
C ALA A 197 -19.20 -11.35 25.89
N PRO A 198 -18.17 -10.54 25.61
CA PRO A 198 -16.87 -10.60 26.27
C PRO A 198 -16.96 -10.64 27.81
N GLU A 199 -17.98 -9.98 28.36
CA GLU A 199 -18.25 -9.86 29.79
C GLU A 199 -18.56 -11.21 30.47
N LYS A 200 -19.00 -12.21 29.70
CA LYS A 200 -19.32 -13.56 30.19
C LYS A 200 -18.14 -14.52 30.05
N LEU A 201 -17.00 -14.06 29.52
CA LEU A 201 -15.81 -14.87 29.32
C LEU A 201 -14.92 -14.87 30.57
N GLY A 202 -14.10 -15.90 30.72
CA GLY A 202 -13.20 -16.09 31.86
C GLY A 202 -12.03 -17.01 31.52
N GLU A 203 -11.49 -17.72 32.51
CA GLU A 203 -10.31 -18.59 32.36
C GLU A 203 -10.39 -19.52 31.14
N ALA A 204 -11.54 -20.17 30.91
CA ALA A 204 -11.73 -21.11 29.80
C ALA A 204 -11.44 -20.51 28.41
N GLN A 205 -11.74 -19.22 28.22
CA GLN A 205 -11.44 -18.48 27.00
C GLN A 205 -9.92 -18.26 26.84
N ASP A 206 -9.24 -17.84 27.91
CA ASP A 206 -7.78 -17.67 27.90
C ASP A 206 -7.05 -18.98 27.62
N LEU A 207 -7.50 -20.09 28.22
CA LEU A 207 -6.86 -21.40 28.02
C LEU A 207 -6.95 -21.87 26.56
N PHE A 208 -8.06 -21.57 25.87
CA PHE A 208 -8.18 -21.84 24.44
C PHE A 208 -7.20 -20.99 23.62
N ALA A 209 -7.22 -19.68 23.85
CA ALA A 209 -6.36 -18.74 23.14
C ALA A 209 -4.87 -19.04 23.38
N LEU A 210 -4.49 -19.37 24.62
CA LEU A 210 -3.14 -19.78 25.00
C LEU A 210 -2.72 -21.01 24.21
N ALA A 211 -3.53 -22.07 24.18
CA ALA A 211 -3.22 -23.28 23.42
C ALA A 211 -3.02 -22.97 21.92
N ALA A 212 -3.83 -22.09 21.34
CA ALA A 212 -3.69 -21.70 19.93
C ALA A 212 -2.39 -20.94 19.65
N ILE A 213 -1.96 -20.07 20.57
CA ILE A 213 -0.71 -19.31 20.46
C ILE A 213 0.51 -20.22 20.66
N LEU A 214 0.48 -21.08 21.68
CA LEU A 214 1.54 -22.07 21.94
C LEU A 214 1.72 -23.00 20.74
N PHE A 215 0.62 -23.46 20.14
CA PHE A 215 0.69 -24.28 18.93
C PHE A 215 1.39 -23.54 17.78
N GLN A 216 1.07 -22.27 17.55
CA GLN A 216 1.71 -21.47 16.51
C GLN A 216 3.21 -21.29 16.78
N LEU A 217 3.62 -21.03 18.03
CA LEU A 217 5.03 -20.88 18.41
C LEU A 217 5.84 -22.15 18.12
N LEU A 218 5.26 -23.32 18.45
CA LEU A 218 5.90 -24.62 18.26
C LEU A 218 5.75 -25.17 16.84
N ASN A 219 4.79 -24.70 16.04
CA ASN A 219 4.50 -25.28 14.73
C ASN A 219 4.72 -24.29 13.57
N ASN A 220 5.84 -23.58 13.59
CA ASN A 220 6.28 -22.67 12.52
C ASN A 220 5.28 -21.56 12.16
N GLY A 221 4.49 -21.09 13.12
CA GLY A 221 3.49 -20.03 12.93
C GLY A 221 2.18 -20.51 12.31
N LEU A 222 1.98 -21.82 12.11
CA LEU A 222 0.73 -22.36 11.61
C LEU A 222 -0.36 -22.30 12.67
N HIS A 223 -1.51 -21.74 12.32
CA HIS A 223 -2.67 -21.75 13.19
C HIS A 223 -3.20 -23.18 13.36
N PRO A 224 -3.64 -23.63 14.57
CA PRO A 224 -4.07 -25.02 14.80
C PRO A 224 -5.24 -25.51 13.94
N PHE A 225 -6.02 -24.59 13.38
CA PHE A 225 -7.14 -24.91 12.48
C PHE A 225 -6.81 -24.68 10.99
N GLN A 226 -5.55 -24.38 10.66
CA GLN A 226 -5.08 -24.39 9.28
C GLN A 226 -4.69 -25.80 8.86
N GLY A 227 -4.88 -26.11 7.58
CA GLY A 227 -4.64 -27.45 7.03
C GLY A 227 -5.13 -27.52 5.60
N VAL A 228 -5.06 -28.71 5.02
CA VAL A 228 -5.47 -28.96 3.63
C VAL A 228 -6.75 -29.80 3.64
N SER A 229 -7.64 -29.57 2.69
CA SER A 229 -8.84 -30.40 2.52
C SER A 229 -8.45 -31.87 2.25
N LYS A 230 -9.13 -32.82 2.90
CA LYS A 230 -8.86 -34.25 2.69
C LYS A 230 -9.51 -34.77 1.40
N ASP A 231 -10.69 -34.25 1.06
CA ASP A 231 -11.57 -34.68 -0.02
C ASP A 231 -11.70 -33.64 -1.14
N GLY A 232 -10.82 -32.63 -1.18
CA GLY A 232 -10.80 -31.58 -2.22
C GLY A 232 -11.94 -30.56 -2.13
N LYS A 233 -12.87 -30.73 -1.18
CA LYS A 233 -13.97 -29.80 -0.93
C LYS A 233 -13.47 -28.51 -0.28
N SER A 234 -14.16 -27.41 -0.57
CA SER A 234 -13.86 -26.10 0.01
C SER A 234 -13.98 -26.13 1.53
N LEU A 235 -12.94 -25.65 2.22
CA LEU A 235 -12.97 -25.38 3.66
C LEU A 235 -13.30 -23.89 3.88
N PRO A 236 -13.84 -23.50 5.06
CA PRO A 236 -14.01 -22.09 5.39
C PRO A 236 -12.70 -21.32 5.22
N THR A 237 -12.75 -20.04 4.83
CA THR A 237 -11.54 -19.26 4.55
C THR A 237 -10.99 -18.58 5.80
N ASP A 238 -11.84 -18.19 6.75
CA ASP A 238 -11.43 -17.60 8.03
C ASP A 238 -11.19 -18.67 9.11
N ASN A 239 -10.30 -18.36 10.07
CA ASN A 239 -9.96 -19.30 11.13
C ASN A 239 -11.11 -19.49 12.14
N GLN A 240 -11.96 -18.49 12.34
CA GLN A 240 -13.04 -18.60 13.33
C GLN A 240 -14.09 -19.63 12.91
N ALA A 241 -14.50 -19.63 11.64
CA ALA A 241 -15.42 -20.63 11.10
C ALA A 241 -14.83 -22.05 11.21
N LYS A 242 -13.52 -22.22 11.06
CA LYS A 242 -12.86 -23.53 11.23
C LYS A 242 -12.81 -23.99 12.68
N ILE A 243 -12.59 -23.05 13.62
CA ILE A 243 -12.68 -23.30 15.06
C ILE A 243 -14.09 -23.80 15.42
N THR A 244 -15.12 -23.05 15.01
CA THR A 244 -16.52 -23.40 15.27
C THR A 244 -16.92 -24.75 14.64
N ALA A 245 -16.36 -25.08 13.48
CA ALA A 245 -16.58 -26.36 12.81
C ALA A 245 -15.73 -27.51 13.36
N GLY A 246 -14.89 -27.29 14.39
CA GLY A 246 -14.07 -28.32 15.01
C GLY A 246 -12.99 -28.91 14.09
N LEU A 247 -12.55 -28.16 13.08
CA LEU A 247 -11.64 -28.64 12.03
C LEU A 247 -10.17 -28.68 12.49
N TYR A 248 -9.90 -29.43 13.56
CA TYR A 248 -8.55 -29.63 14.08
C TYR A 248 -7.83 -30.79 13.36
N ALA A 249 -6.71 -30.47 12.72
CA ALA A 249 -6.01 -31.38 11.82
C ALA A 249 -4.85 -32.13 12.46
N TYR A 250 -4.44 -31.77 13.67
CA TYR A 250 -3.12 -32.12 14.23
C TYR A 250 -3.19 -33.05 15.46
N ALA A 251 -4.35 -33.65 15.72
CA ALA A 251 -4.49 -34.72 16.72
C ALA A 251 -3.95 -36.04 16.17
N LYS A 252 -3.65 -37.01 17.05
CA LYS A 252 -3.31 -38.39 16.65
C LYS A 252 -4.35 -38.99 15.69
N MET A 253 -5.62 -38.65 15.90
CA MET A 253 -6.72 -38.94 14.98
C MET A 253 -7.30 -37.61 14.48
N PRO A 254 -6.90 -37.13 13.30
CA PRO A 254 -7.33 -35.83 12.78
C PRO A 254 -8.79 -35.84 12.33
N HIS A 255 -9.42 -34.66 12.31
CA HIS A 255 -10.79 -34.52 11.84
C HIS A 255 -10.93 -34.98 10.37
N LYS A 256 -12.01 -35.72 10.05
CA LYS A 256 -12.18 -36.44 8.76
C LYS A 256 -12.07 -35.55 7.51
N LYS A 257 -12.39 -34.25 7.62
CA LYS A 257 -12.43 -33.29 6.49
C LYS A 257 -11.11 -32.55 6.22
N ILE A 258 -10.14 -32.60 7.15
CA ILE A 258 -8.93 -31.79 7.08
C ILE A 258 -7.69 -32.65 7.41
N LYS A 259 -6.61 -32.43 6.67
CA LYS A 259 -5.29 -33.02 6.95
C LYS A 259 -4.31 -31.94 7.38
N PRO A 260 -3.26 -32.28 8.16
CA PRO A 260 -2.21 -31.35 8.53
C PRO A 260 -1.64 -30.58 7.32
N SER A 261 -1.24 -29.33 7.55
CA SER A 261 -0.43 -28.58 6.58
C SER A 261 0.88 -29.34 6.28
N PRO A 262 1.33 -29.41 5.01
CA PRO A 262 2.63 -29.98 4.64
C PRO A 262 3.82 -29.29 5.31
N TRP A 263 3.64 -28.06 5.80
CA TRP A 263 4.67 -27.26 6.48
C TRP A 263 4.69 -27.47 8.00
N SER A 264 3.84 -28.35 8.50
CA SER A 264 3.74 -28.69 9.91
C SER A 264 4.92 -29.55 10.35
N ILE A 265 5.37 -29.33 11.57
CA ILE A 265 6.34 -30.18 12.27
C ILE A 265 5.72 -30.91 13.47
N HIS A 266 4.39 -30.87 13.61
CA HIS A 266 3.68 -31.48 14.75
C HIS A 266 3.96 -32.98 14.95
N ASP A 267 4.39 -33.71 13.92
CA ASP A 267 4.79 -35.13 14.05
C ASP A 267 6.03 -35.31 14.93
N ASP A 268 6.82 -34.24 15.12
CA ASP A 268 7.94 -34.21 16.06
C ASP A 268 7.49 -33.98 17.50
N PHE A 269 6.23 -33.57 17.75
CA PHE A 269 5.79 -33.27 19.10
C PHE A 269 5.74 -34.56 19.94
N PRO A 270 6.28 -34.55 21.17
CA PRO A 270 6.08 -35.61 22.14
C PRO A 270 4.58 -35.90 22.36
N ASP A 271 4.25 -37.16 22.66
CA ASP A 271 2.87 -37.61 22.88
C ASP A 271 2.11 -36.75 23.91
N ALA A 272 2.79 -36.34 24.98
CA ALA A 272 2.23 -35.46 26.00
C ALA A 272 1.82 -34.08 25.44
N LEU A 273 2.61 -33.51 24.51
CA LEU A 273 2.27 -32.24 23.86
C LEU A 273 1.11 -32.40 22.86
N LEU A 274 1.10 -33.48 22.08
CA LEU A 274 -0.01 -33.78 21.16
C LEU A 274 -1.34 -33.98 21.90
N GLN A 275 -1.31 -34.68 23.04
CA GLN A 275 -2.48 -34.87 23.90
C GLN A 275 -2.94 -33.55 24.51
N ALA A 276 -2.02 -32.75 25.06
CA ALA A 276 -2.34 -31.45 25.65
C ALA A 276 -2.98 -30.48 24.63
N PHE A 277 -2.45 -30.43 23.40
CA PHE A 277 -3.04 -29.62 22.33
C PHE A 277 -4.41 -30.14 21.91
N SER A 278 -4.54 -31.45 21.73
CA SER A 278 -5.84 -32.06 21.37
C SER A 278 -6.89 -31.74 22.42
N GLN A 279 -6.58 -31.98 23.70
CA GLN A 279 -7.47 -31.66 24.82
C GLN A 279 -7.86 -30.18 24.85
N SER A 280 -6.89 -29.27 24.69
CA SER A 280 -7.15 -27.83 24.83
C SER A 280 -7.89 -27.21 23.62
N LEU A 281 -7.71 -27.77 22.42
CA LEU A 281 -8.24 -27.22 21.18
C LEU A 281 -9.54 -27.89 20.71
N THR A 282 -9.88 -29.08 21.22
CA THR A 282 -11.11 -29.79 20.84
C THR A 282 -12.11 -30.03 21.98
N ASN A 283 -11.70 -29.81 23.24
CA ASN A 283 -12.57 -29.98 24.42
C ASN A 283 -12.72 -28.64 25.18
N THR A 284 -13.74 -28.56 26.03
CA THR A 284 -13.96 -27.48 27.00
C THR A 284 -13.12 -27.67 28.27
N HIS A 285 -12.74 -28.91 28.60
CA HIS A 285 -11.85 -29.23 29.72
C HIS A 285 -10.37 -29.07 29.31
N ARG A 286 -9.90 -27.83 29.28
CA ARG A 286 -8.57 -27.47 28.74
C ARG A 286 -7.45 -27.60 29.77
N ILE A 287 -6.22 -27.77 29.28
CA ILE A 287 -5.03 -27.76 30.14
C ILE A 287 -4.84 -26.35 30.71
N LYS A 288 -4.63 -26.25 32.03
CA LYS A 288 -4.37 -24.98 32.72
C LYS A 288 -3.04 -24.35 32.28
N ALA A 289 -2.93 -23.03 32.38
CA ALA A 289 -1.70 -22.32 32.01
C ALA A 289 -0.46 -22.79 32.81
N SER A 290 -0.62 -23.08 34.11
CA SER A 290 0.45 -23.63 34.96
C SER A 290 0.90 -25.02 34.50
N ALA A 291 -0.03 -25.87 34.08
CA ALA A 291 0.27 -27.18 33.54
C ALA A 291 0.96 -27.09 32.16
N TRP A 292 0.55 -26.14 31.31
CA TRP A 292 1.27 -25.82 30.07
C TRP A 292 2.71 -25.39 30.33
N GLN A 293 2.92 -24.51 31.31
CA GLN A 293 4.25 -24.04 31.70
C GLN A 293 5.15 -25.19 32.15
N GLN A 294 4.66 -26.05 33.05
CA GLN A 294 5.41 -27.21 33.55
C GLN A 294 5.73 -28.21 32.42
N LEU A 295 4.74 -28.49 31.57
CA LEU A 295 4.90 -29.39 30.43
C LEU A 295 5.96 -28.85 29.46
N LEU A 296 5.86 -27.58 29.05
CA LEU A 296 6.79 -26.96 28.11
C LEU A 296 8.20 -26.83 28.71
N ALA A 297 8.30 -26.48 30.00
CA ALA A 297 9.59 -26.41 30.69
C ALA A 297 10.28 -27.79 30.69
N LYS A 298 9.54 -28.85 31.04
CA LYS A 298 10.04 -30.23 30.98
C LYS A 298 10.45 -30.62 29.55
N GLN A 299 9.63 -30.29 28.54
CA GLN A 299 9.95 -30.62 27.16
C GLN A 299 11.11 -29.80 26.58
N SER A 300 11.36 -28.59 27.09
CA SER A 300 12.50 -27.76 26.65
C SER A 300 13.85 -28.42 26.96
N LEU A 301 13.94 -29.19 28.06
CA LEU A 301 15.14 -29.94 28.44
C LEU A 301 15.40 -31.14 27.54
N ASN A 302 14.38 -31.65 26.85
CA ASN A 302 14.47 -32.81 25.98
C ASN A 302 14.74 -32.46 24.50
N LEU A 303 14.93 -31.17 24.18
CA LEU A 303 15.22 -30.72 22.82
C LEU A 303 16.66 -31.06 22.42
N LYS A 304 16.82 -31.74 21.30
CA LYS A 304 18.11 -32.00 20.67
C LYS A 304 18.41 -30.90 19.66
N VAL A 305 19.61 -30.32 19.71
CA VAL A 305 20.07 -29.38 18.69
C VAL A 305 20.44 -30.16 17.42
N CYS A 306 20.04 -29.65 16.26
CA CYS A 306 20.40 -30.29 14.99
C CYS A 306 21.87 -30.04 14.66
N GLN A 307 22.56 -31.10 14.21
CA GLN A 307 23.96 -31.01 13.77
C GLN A 307 24.14 -30.26 12.43
N GLN A 308 23.09 -30.19 11.59
CA GLN A 308 23.15 -29.53 10.28
C GLN A 308 22.89 -28.02 10.36
N ASP A 309 22.06 -27.59 11.31
CA ASP A 309 21.71 -26.19 11.51
C ASP A 309 21.43 -25.96 13.00
N ILE A 310 22.29 -25.17 13.65
CA ILE A 310 22.21 -24.89 15.08
C ILE A 310 20.95 -24.11 15.48
N SER A 311 20.25 -23.49 14.52
CA SER A 311 18.96 -22.84 14.76
C SER A 311 17.80 -23.85 14.87
N HIS A 312 18.00 -25.09 14.42
CA HIS A 312 17.00 -26.14 14.54
C HIS A 312 17.15 -26.90 15.86
N SER A 313 16.01 -27.30 16.43
CA SER A 313 15.96 -28.26 17.52
C SER A 313 14.69 -29.10 17.42
N TYR A 314 14.69 -30.28 18.02
CA TYR A 314 13.59 -31.25 17.83
C TYR A 314 13.56 -32.29 18.96
N TRP A 315 12.45 -33.01 19.10
CA TRP A 315 12.28 -34.01 20.16
C TRP A 315 12.54 -35.45 19.71
N GLN A 316 12.10 -35.81 18.50
CA GLN A 316 12.15 -37.19 18.01
C GLN A 316 13.55 -37.56 17.51
N LYS A 317 13.64 -38.54 16.59
CA LYS A 317 14.93 -39.04 16.08
C LYS A 317 15.54 -38.14 15.01
N ASN A 318 14.72 -37.59 14.10
CA ASN A 318 15.18 -36.84 12.93
C ASN A 318 14.72 -35.39 12.98
N CYS A 319 15.58 -34.46 12.53
CA CYS A 319 15.25 -33.03 12.48
C CYS A 319 14.10 -32.75 11.48
N PRO A 320 12.90 -32.35 11.95
CA PRO A 320 11.76 -32.09 11.09
C PRO A 320 11.96 -30.82 10.25
N HIS A 321 12.73 -29.86 10.76
CA HIS A 321 13.04 -28.61 10.06
C HIS A 321 13.92 -28.83 8.82
N CYS A 322 14.94 -29.70 8.92
CA CYS A 322 15.78 -30.07 7.77
C CYS A 322 14.96 -30.83 6.71
N LYS A 323 14.07 -31.74 7.14
CA LYS A 323 13.17 -32.47 6.23
C LYS A 323 12.30 -31.51 5.42
N LEU A 324 11.72 -30.48 6.04
CA LEU A 324 10.95 -29.45 5.34
C LEU A 324 11.82 -28.64 4.37
N GLY A 325 13.07 -28.31 4.74
CA GLY A 325 14.00 -27.59 3.87
C GLY A 325 14.48 -28.40 2.65
N GLN A 326 14.51 -29.73 2.75
CA GLN A 326 14.90 -30.66 1.69
C GLN A 326 13.73 -31.08 0.78
N THR A 327 12.49 -30.81 1.20
CA THR A 327 11.29 -31.13 0.42
C THR A 327 11.20 -30.16 -0.77
N ARG A 328 11.92 -30.48 -1.85
CA ARG A 328 11.62 -29.93 -3.18
C ARG A 328 10.24 -30.48 -3.57
N VAL A 329 9.24 -29.61 -3.58
CA VAL A 329 7.97 -29.95 -4.21
C VAL A 329 8.26 -30.10 -5.70
N ASN A 330 8.36 -31.35 -6.16
CA ASN A 330 8.38 -31.69 -7.58
C ASN A 330 7.00 -31.32 -8.14
N ILE A 331 6.86 -30.11 -8.67
CA ILE A 331 5.86 -29.85 -9.69
C ILE A 331 6.36 -30.62 -10.90
N GLN A 332 5.63 -31.67 -11.31
CA GLN A 332 5.88 -32.34 -12.58
C GLN A 332 5.90 -31.29 -13.69
N GLN A 333 7.10 -30.95 -14.15
CA GLN A 333 7.28 -30.29 -15.43
C GLN A 333 6.75 -31.27 -16.48
N GLN A 334 5.64 -30.94 -17.14
CA GLN A 334 5.33 -31.59 -18.40
C GLN A 334 6.50 -31.30 -19.35
N ALA A 335 7.21 -32.35 -19.71
CA ALA A 335 8.44 -32.29 -20.47
C ALA A 335 8.20 -31.66 -21.85
N LYS A 336 9.03 -30.66 -22.18
CA LYS A 336 9.22 -30.17 -23.55
C LYS A 336 9.86 -31.29 -24.38
N THR A 337 9.17 -31.79 -25.40
CA THR A 337 9.79 -32.56 -26.48
C THR A 337 10.54 -31.60 -27.40
N GLN A 338 11.87 -31.51 -27.24
CA GLN A 338 12.76 -30.96 -28.27
C GLN A 338 13.06 -32.07 -29.28
N LYS A 339 12.62 -31.91 -30.54
CA LYS A 339 13.20 -32.68 -31.66
C LYS A 339 14.44 -31.92 -32.16
N LYS A 340 15.62 -32.51 -31.94
CA LYS A 340 16.87 -32.14 -32.61
C LYS A 340 16.83 -32.59 -34.07
N ALA A 341 17.38 -31.75 -34.95
CA ALA A 341 17.67 -32.06 -36.34
C ALA A 341 18.97 -32.87 -36.46
N THR A 342 19.02 -33.83 -37.40
CA THR A 342 20.15 -34.01 -38.33
C THR A 342 19.79 -34.94 -39.51
N LYS A 343 20.55 -34.75 -40.61
CA LYS A 343 20.31 -35.08 -42.03
C LYS A 343 20.26 -36.58 -42.42
N ARG A 344 19.62 -36.82 -43.60
CA ARG A 344 19.63 -37.99 -44.52
C ARG A 344 20.98 -38.75 -44.58
N LYS A 345 21.15 -40.04 -44.92
CA LYS A 345 20.38 -41.05 -45.70
C LYS A 345 21.06 -42.44 -45.52
N HIS A 346 20.29 -43.53 -45.50
CA HIS A 346 20.50 -44.89 -46.08
C HIS A 346 19.53 -45.87 -45.37
N GLN A 347 18.58 -46.50 -46.08
CA GLN A 347 18.58 -47.93 -46.49
C GLN A 347 18.96 -48.87 -45.33
N THR A 348 18.19 -49.86 -44.89
CA THR A 348 17.40 -50.85 -45.65
C THR A 348 16.39 -51.56 -44.73
N ILE A 349 15.51 -52.31 -45.38
CA ILE A 349 14.33 -53.06 -44.92
C ILE A 349 14.68 -54.31 -44.09
N ASN A 350 13.87 -54.65 -43.08
CA ASN A 350 13.23 -55.97 -42.82
C ASN A 350 12.88 -56.18 -41.33
N GLY A 351 11.77 -56.88 -41.07
CA GLY A 351 11.62 -57.62 -39.80
C GLY A 351 10.26 -57.53 -39.09
N HIS A 352 9.28 -58.22 -39.66
CA HIS A 352 8.07 -58.82 -39.09
C HIS A 352 7.75 -58.77 -37.56
N ASN A 353 6.47 -58.43 -37.34
CA ASN A 353 5.41 -59.19 -36.63
C ASN A 353 5.19 -59.11 -35.11
N LEU A 354 3.88 -59.29 -34.85
CA LEU A 354 3.10 -59.54 -33.62
C LEU A 354 2.80 -58.34 -32.72
N SER A 355 1.56 -58.08 -32.27
CA SER A 355 0.22 -58.62 -32.56
C SER A 355 -0.81 -57.80 -31.74
N THR A 356 -2.00 -57.58 -32.32
CA THR A 356 -3.37 -57.58 -31.70
C THR A 356 -3.57 -56.95 -30.30
N GLY A 357 -4.54 -56.09 -30.01
CA GLY A 357 -5.87 -55.86 -30.57
C GLY A 357 -6.82 -55.48 -29.42
N ASN A 358 -7.89 -54.74 -29.75
CA ASN A 358 -9.10 -54.49 -28.94
C ASN A 358 -9.04 -53.53 -27.74
N VAL A 359 -9.24 -52.21 -27.97
CA VAL A 359 -10.19 -51.34 -27.21
C VAL A 359 -10.53 -50.07 -28.03
N VAL A 360 -11.30 -50.14 -29.13
CA VAL A 360 -11.86 -48.92 -29.78
C VAL A 360 -13.33 -49.07 -30.20
N ALA A 361 -14.01 -50.18 -29.85
CA ALA A 361 -15.34 -50.48 -30.38
C ALA A 361 -16.54 -49.97 -29.54
N SER A 362 -16.38 -49.08 -28.56
CA SER A 362 -17.49 -48.74 -27.63
C SER A 362 -17.92 -47.26 -27.55
N ALA A 363 -17.48 -46.38 -28.46
CA ALA A 363 -17.81 -44.94 -28.36
C ALA A 363 -18.63 -44.33 -29.52
N LEU A 364 -19.01 -45.09 -30.55
CA LEU A 364 -19.61 -44.52 -31.79
C LEU A 364 -21.09 -44.86 -32.06
N SER A 365 -21.87 -45.27 -31.06
CA SER A 365 -23.29 -45.67 -31.26
C SER A 365 -24.36 -44.70 -30.72
N LYS A 366 -24.03 -43.43 -30.43
CA LYS A 366 -25.03 -42.46 -29.90
C LYS A 366 -24.96 -41.06 -30.50
N MET A 367 -24.88 -40.91 -31.82
CA MET A 367 -25.00 -39.60 -32.47
C MET A 367 -25.97 -39.67 -33.65
N GLY A 368 -26.98 -38.78 -33.65
CA GLY A 368 -27.99 -38.70 -34.71
C GLY A 368 -27.44 -38.09 -36.01
N PRO A 369 -28.16 -38.28 -37.15
CA PRO A 369 -27.68 -37.97 -38.50
C PRO A 369 -27.37 -36.48 -38.75
N SER A 370 -28.02 -35.55 -38.04
CA SER A 370 -27.73 -34.11 -38.13
C SER A 370 -26.38 -33.72 -37.53
N THR A 371 -25.94 -34.44 -36.50
CA THR A 371 -24.63 -34.25 -35.85
C THR A 371 -23.47 -34.81 -36.68
N LEU A 372 -23.72 -35.86 -37.48
CA LEU A 372 -22.69 -36.46 -38.34
C LEU A 372 -22.38 -35.57 -39.55
N LEU A 373 -23.39 -34.92 -40.15
CA LEU A 373 -23.19 -33.93 -41.21
C LEU A 373 -22.43 -32.69 -40.74
N PHE A 374 -22.68 -32.24 -39.50
CA PHE A 374 -22.00 -31.08 -38.92
C PHE A 374 -20.51 -31.33 -38.68
N VAL A 375 -20.15 -32.55 -38.26
CA VAL A 375 -18.76 -32.97 -38.05
C VAL A 375 -18.01 -33.10 -39.39
N ILE A 376 -18.68 -33.59 -40.43
CA ILE A 376 -18.08 -33.69 -41.79
C ILE A 376 -17.87 -32.29 -42.39
N PHE A 377 -18.82 -31.37 -42.23
CA PHE A 377 -18.67 -29.97 -42.69
C PHE A 377 -17.57 -29.21 -41.95
N ALA A 378 -17.44 -29.43 -40.63
CA ALA A 378 -16.37 -28.82 -39.83
C ALA A 378 -14.97 -29.30 -40.25
N ILE A 379 -14.82 -30.56 -40.64
CA ILE A 379 -13.55 -31.13 -41.11
C ILE A 379 -13.18 -30.56 -42.50
N ILE A 380 -14.15 -30.41 -43.40
CA ILE A 380 -13.92 -29.82 -44.73
C ILE A 380 -13.56 -28.33 -44.64
N PHE A 381 -14.20 -27.58 -43.72
CA PHE A 381 -13.92 -26.16 -43.50
C PHE A 381 -12.51 -25.92 -42.92
N ILE A 382 -12.01 -26.83 -42.08
CA ILE A 382 -10.65 -26.78 -41.52
C ILE A 382 -9.59 -27.05 -42.61
N VAL A 383 -9.86 -27.92 -43.59
CA VAL A 383 -8.92 -28.23 -44.68
C VAL A 383 -8.78 -27.07 -45.67
N VAL A 384 -9.85 -26.29 -45.91
CA VAL A 384 -9.83 -25.13 -46.82
C VAL A 384 -9.09 -23.92 -46.23
N ILE A 385 -9.07 -23.78 -44.90
CA ILE A 385 -8.33 -22.70 -44.22
C ILE A 385 -6.81 -22.95 -44.25
N PHE A 386 -6.37 -24.22 -44.32
CA PHE A 386 -4.94 -24.57 -44.28
C PHE A 386 -4.21 -24.49 -45.62
N THR A 387 -4.91 -24.32 -46.75
CA THR A 387 -4.29 -24.24 -48.09
C THR A 387 -4.06 -22.81 -48.60
N SER A 388 -4.40 -21.78 -47.80
CA SER A 388 -4.29 -20.38 -48.20
C SER A 388 -3.43 -19.58 -47.20
N ILE A 389 -2.10 -19.64 -47.33
CA ILE A 389 -1.11 -18.56 -47.08
C ILE A 389 0.30 -19.14 -47.24
N ASP A 390 1.00 -18.66 -48.28
CA ASP A 390 2.40 -18.90 -48.59
C ASP A 390 3.34 -18.13 -47.64
N PHE A 391 4.40 -18.79 -47.15
CA PHE A 391 5.54 -18.15 -46.49
C PHE A 391 6.81 -18.46 -47.29
N ASN A 392 7.30 -17.50 -48.06
CA ASN A 392 8.68 -17.48 -48.54
C ASN A 392 9.20 -16.04 -48.69
N SER A 393 9.92 -15.57 -47.68
CA SER A 393 11.02 -14.61 -47.82
C SER A 393 11.74 -14.46 -46.48
N ALA A 394 12.91 -15.09 -46.36
CA ALA A 394 13.93 -14.69 -45.38
C ALA A 394 14.66 -13.45 -45.92
N PRO A 395 15.18 -12.57 -45.05
CA PRO A 395 16.64 -12.55 -44.96
C PRO A 395 17.25 -12.28 -43.57
N THR A 396 18.39 -12.96 -43.37
CA THR A 396 19.62 -12.56 -42.65
C THR A 396 19.58 -12.16 -41.17
N SER A 397 20.11 -13.07 -40.35
CA SER A 397 20.58 -12.86 -38.99
C SER A 397 21.81 -11.95 -38.92
N VAL A 398 21.69 -10.82 -38.23
CA VAL A 398 22.83 -10.08 -37.68
C VAL A 398 23.08 -10.60 -36.25
N ASN A 399 24.25 -11.20 -36.04
CA ASN A 399 24.77 -11.57 -34.72
C ASN A 399 24.96 -10.31 -33.87
N VAL A 400 24.22 -10.18 -32.77
CA VAL A 400 24.54 -9.23 -31.69
C VAL A 400 25.14 -10.03 -30.52
N PRO A 401 26.38 -9.75 -30.11
CA PRO A 401 27.07 -10.52 -29.08
C PRO A 401 26.44 -10.32 -27.71
N LYS A 402 26.36 -11.40 -26.93
CA LYS A 402 26.10 -11.35 -25.48
C LYS A 402 27.19 -10.48 -24.83
N LYS A 403 26.87 -9.23 -24.51
CA LYS A 403 27.65 -8.47 -23.54
C LYS A 403 27.32 -9.01 -22.15
N GLU A 404 28.23 -9.81 -21.61
CA GLU A 404 28.44 -9.91 -20.18
C GLU A 404 28.49 -8.48 -19.61
N VAL A 405 27.44 -8.09 -18.88
CA VAL A 405 27.54 -6.92 -18.02
C VAL A 405 28.47 -7.35 -16.89
N LYS A 406 29.75 -7.06 -17.07
CA LYS A 406 30.76 -7.10 -16.02
C LYS A 406 30.18 -6.40 -14.80
N GLN A 407 30.01 -7.18 -13.76
CA GLN A 407 29.84 -6.75 -12.38
C GLN A 407 31.13 -6.03 -11.95
N ARG A 408 31.34 -4.81 -12.45
CA ARG A 408 32.44 -3.92 -12.06
C ARG A 408 31.84 -2.56 -11.69
N GLU A 409 32.09 -2.17 -10.44
CA GLU A 409 31.91 -0.83 -9.85
C GLU A 409 30.48 -0.36 -9.56
N ILE A 410 29.75 -1.09 -8.70
CA ILE A 410 28.61 -0.52 -7.93
C ILE A 410 28.92 -0.48 -6.42
N SER A 411 29.98 -1.14 -5.95
CA SER A 411 30.44 -1.07 -4.56
C SER A 411 30.85 0.35 -4.12
N ALA A 412 31.06 1.28 -5.05
CA ALA A 412 31.35 2.69 -4.78
C ALA A 412 30.11 3.60 -4.60
N ILE A 413 28.89 3.07 -4.69
CA ILE A 413 27.64 3.82 -4.37
C ILE A 413 27.37 3.85 -2.85
N SER A 414 28.13 3.07 -2.07
CA SER A 414 27.98 2.99 -0.61
C SER A 414 28.76 4.02 0.21
N SER A 415 29.55 4.91 -0.41
CA SER A 415 30.33 5.90 0.31
C SER A 415 30.20 7.32 -0.28
N GLU A 416 29.52 8.14 0.53
CA GLU A 416 29.53 9.61 0.66
C GLU A 416 28.14 10.24 0.65
N ILE A 417 27.31 9.84 1.62
CA ILE A 417 26.45 10.80 2.33
C ILE A 417 27.23 11.19 3.59
N SER A 418 28.30 11.96 3.44
CA SER A 418 28.89 12.67 4.57
C SER A 418 27.88 13.74 5.00
N THR A 419 27.29 13.52 6.19
CA THR A 419 26.54 14.52 6.98
C THR A 419 25.35 15.24 6.32
N LEU A 420 24.20 14.57 6.17
CA LEU A 420 22.89 15.25 6.08
C LEU A 420 21.92 14.73 7.15
N SER A 421 22.36 14.69 8.40
CA SER A 421 21.70 13.90 9.46
C SER A 421 20.49 14.58 10.14
N LYS A 422 20.17 15.87 9.96
CA LYS A 422 19.00 16.49 10.62
C LYS A 422 18.36 17.65 9.84
N ALA A 423 17.60 17.36 8.78
CA ALA A 423 16.69 18.38 8.26
C ALA A 423 15.49 18.53 9.21
N PRO A 424 15.14 19.75 9.64
CA PRO A 424 14.01 19.97 10.53
C PRO A 424 12.70 19.56 9.85
N THR A 425 11.77 19.04 10.65
CA THR A 425 10.38 18.93 10.21
C THR A 425 9.74 20.29 10.42
N ILE A 426 9.31 20.94 9.34
CA ILE A 426 8.73 22.28 9.40
C ILE A 426 7.30 22.20 9.96
N ALA A 427 6.97 23.12 10.87
CA ALA A 427 5.63 23.27 11.42
C ALA A 427 4.63 23.73 10.37
N VAL A 428 3.32 23.54 10.64
CA VAL A 428 2.28 24.18 9.83
C VAL A 428 2.39 25.68 10.04
N ALA A 429 2.45 26.47 8.97
CA ALA A 429 2.24 27.91 9.06
C ALA A 429 0.74 28.17 9.19
N ASN A 430 -0.04 27.81 8.16
CA ASN A 430 -1.49 27.94 8.13
C ASN A 430 -2.14 26.62 7.73
N SER A 431 -3.35 26.36 8.24
CA SER A 431 -4.15 25.18 7.88
C SER A 431 -5.56 25.60 7.55
N LEU A 432 -6.11 25.01 6.50
CA LEU A 432 -7.50 25.13 6.13
C LEU A 432 -8.12 23.73 6.12
N SER A 433 -9.30 23.57 6.72
CA SER A 433 -10.02 22.31 6.67
C SER A 433 -11.53 22.53 6.54
N GLY A 434 -12.21 21.60 5.89
CA GLY A 434 -13.66 21.57 5.80
C GLY A 434 -14.20 20.16 5.72
N ASN A 435 -15.45 20.00 6.15
CA ASN A 435 -16.21 18.76 6.06
C ASN A 435 -17.55 19.06 5.39
N ILE A 436 -17.88 18.27 4.36
CA ILE A 436 -19.14 18.38 3.62
C ILE A 436 -19.84 17.02 3.67
N THR A 437 -21.09 17.01 4.11
CA THR A 437 -21.94 15.82 4.17
C THR A 437 -23.02 15.89 3.11
N TYR A 438 -23.12 14.84 2.30
CA TYR A 438 -24.15 14.68 1.29
C TYR A 438 -25.24 13.72 1.79
N ARG A 439 -26.52 14.12 1.68
CA ARG A 439 -27.66 13.21 1.83
C ARG A 439 -28.12 12.74 0.46
N GLU A 440 -28.16 11.43 0.21
CA GLU A 440 -28.74 10.93 -1.03
C GLU A 440 -30.18 10.44 -0.89
N ILE A 441 -30.94 10.78 -1.93
CA ILE A 441 -32.38 10.61 -2.14
C ILE A 441 -32.70 9.15 -2.45
N LYS A 442 -33.84 8.65 -1.93
CA LYS A 442 -34.31 7.26 -2.13
C LYS A 442 -34.30 6.89 -3.62
N ARG A 443 -33.85 5.66 -3.94
CA ARG A 443 -34.03 5.05 -5.27
C ARG A 443 -35.50 5.23 -5.71
N GLY A 444 -35.73 6.00 -6.77
CA GLY A 444 -37.06 6.18 -7.38
C GLY A 444 -37.77 7.51 -7.16
N SER A 445 -37.24 8.45 -6.35
CA SER A 445 -37.82 9.80 -6.26
C SER A 445 -36.85 10.86 -6.77
N GLN A 446 -37.18 11.53 -7.88
CA GLN A 446 -36.54 12.81 -8.23
C GLN A 446 -37.15 13.90 -7.32
N SER A 447 -36.57 14.15 -6.15
CA SER A 447 -36.90 15.37 -5.39
C SER A 447 -36.04 16.52 -5.89
N LYS A 448 -36.68 17.66 -6.16
CA LYS A 448 -36.08 18.91 -6.64
C LYS A 448 -34.79 19.27 -5.89
N ALA A 449 -33.83 19.73 -6.69
CA ALA A 449 -32.45 20.06 -6.33
C ALA A 449 -32.33 20.96 -5.09
N ASN A 450 -31.86 20.37 -3.98
CA ASN A 450 -31.10 21.15 -3.01
C ASN A 450 -29.70 21.34 -3.60
N LYS A 451 -29.22 22.60 -3.69
CA LYS A 451 -27.86 22.94 -4.09
C LYS A 451 -26.88 22.04 -3.35
N LEU A 452 -26.18 21.17 -4.08
CA LEU A 452 -25.03 20.46 -3.54
C LEU A 452 -24.00 21.52 -3.09
N ALA A 453 -23.18 21.21 -2.09
CA ALA A 453 -22.07 22.08 -1.68
C ALA A 453 -20.84 21.77 -2.55
N GLU A 454 -20.24 22.81 -3.12
CA GLU A 454 -19.02 22.69 -3.92
C GLU A 454 -17.84 22.25 -3.05
N ILE A 455 -16.98 21.40 -3.60
CA ILE A 455 -15.80 20.88 -2.91
C ILE A 455 -14.50 21.33 -3.58
N PRO A 456 -13.46 21.61 -2.78
CA PRO A 456 -12.08 21.67 -3.25
C PRO A 456 -11.67 20.43 -4.06
N PHE A 457 -11.26 20.68 -5.29
CA PHE A 457 -10.74 19.68 -6.22
C PHE A 457 -9.25 19.41 -5.96
N HIS A 458 -8.84 18.17 -6.21
CA HIS A 458 -7.79 17.51 -5.44
C HIS A 458 -6.33 17.88 -5.75
N GLN A 459 -6.02 18.77 -6.69
CA GLN A 459 -4.63 19.06 -7.07
C GLN A 459 -4.20 20.47 -6.67
N PHE A 460 -2.93 20.60 -6.34
CA PHE A 460 -2.28 21.89 -6.23
C PHE A 460 -1.50 22.24 -7.50
N THR A 461 -1.70 23.47 -7.99
CA THR A 461 -0.83 24.08 -9.00
C THR A 461 0.30 24.85 -8.32
N ARG A 462 1.26 25.37 -9.09
CA ARG A 462 2.18 26.38 -8.56
C ARG A 462 1.36 27.62 -8.17
N PHE A 463 1.86 28.36 -7.20
CA PHE A 463 1.22 29.56 -6.66
C PHE A 463 2.28 30.60 -6.30
N ASP A 464 1.92 31.88 -6.35
CA ASP A 464 2.83 32.98 -6.02
C ASP A 464 2.86 33.24 -4.51
N SER A 465 1.69 33.27 -3.89
CA SER A 465 1.55 33.50 -2.45
C SER A 465 0.33 32.80 -1.88
N SER A 466 0.36 32.53 -0.58
CA SER A 466 -0.71 31.86 0.14
C SER A 466 -2.05 32.61 0.18
N SER A 467 -2.08 33.90 -0.17
CA SER A 467 -3.31 34.69 -0.15
C SER A 467 -4.26 34.37 -1.32
N ASN A 468 -3.76 33.82 -2.43
CA ASN A 468 -4.53 33.53 -3.64
C ASN A 468 -4.25 32.10 -4.14
N PHE A 469 -4.61 31.10 -3.34
CA PHE A 469 -4.43 29.71 -3.73
C PHE A 469 -5.56 29.27 -4.66
N PRO A 470 -5.32 29.02 -5.97
CA PRO A 470 -6.37 28.64 -6.90
C PRO A 470 -6.82 27.22 -6.62
N LEU A 471 -8.13 27.04 -6.63
CA LEU A 471 -8.76 25.78 -6.34
C LEU A 471 -9.92 25.60 -7.30
N LEU A 472 -9.80 24.58 -8.13
CA LEU A 472 -10.95 24.11 -8.87
C LEU A 472 -11.93 23.52 -7.85
N ASN A 473 -13.20 23.84 -7.97
CA ASN A 473 -14.26 23.31 -7.15
C ASN A 473 -15.13 22.39 -8.00
N TYR A 474 -15.54 21.27 -7.42
CA TYR A 474 -16.29 20.23 -8.12
C TYR A 474 -17.53 19.84 -7.31
N PHE A 475 -18.48 19.09 -7.89
CA PHE A 475 -19.52 18.39 -7.14
C PHE A 475 -19.23 16.89 -7.19
N PRO A 476 -19.01 16.20 -6.05
CA PRO A 476 -18.49 14.85 -6.07
C PRO A 476 -19.50 13.87 -6.67
N PHE A 477 -18.96 12.85 -7.33
CA PHE A 477 -19.72 11.75 -7.88
C PHE A 477 -20.05 10.75 -6.76
N GLY A 478 -21.34 10.50 -6.50
CA GLY A 478 -21.81 9.36 -5.71
C GLY A 478 -21.88 8.08 -6.55
N VAL A 479 -22.05 6.91 -5.93
CA VAL A 479 -22.19 5.60 -6.60
C VAL A 479 -23.50 5.48 -7.43
N ILE A 480 -24.23 6.58 -7.65
CA ILE A 480 -25.54 6.61 -8.29
C ILE A 480 -25.46 7.31 -9.65
N SER A 481 -26.25 6.75 -10.56
CA SER A 481 -26.49 7.05 -11.97
C SER A 481 -25.97 8.40 -12.54
N PRO A 482 -25.33 8.40 -13.72
CA PRO A 482 -24.70 9.56 -14.39
C PRO A 482 -25.69 10.61 -14.98
N SER A 483 -26.90 10.75 -14.43
CA SER A 483 -27.97 11.54 -15.04
C SER A 483 -28.04 13.01 -14.60
N SER A 484 -27.15 13.49 -13.73
CA SER A 484 -27.08 14.91 -13.35
C SER A 484 -25.66 15.46 -13.52
N SER A 485 -25.54 16.51 -14.32
CA SER A 485 -24.29 17.19 -14.66
C SER A 485 -23.64 17.82 -13.43
N ALA A 486 -22.38 17.50 -13.15
CA ALA A 486 -21.60 18.19 -12.14
C ALA A 486 -21.12 19.54 -12.74
N GLU A 487 -21.47 20.65 -12.10
CA GLU A 487 -20.87 21.95 -12.42
C GLU A 487 -19.46 22.03 -11.82
N ILE A 488 -18.54 22.64 -12.55
CA ILE A 488 -17.18 22.91 -12.10
C ILE A 488 -17.08 24.41 -11.91
N SER A 489 -16.62 24.86 -10.77
CA SER A 489 -16.33 26.27 -10.53
C SER A 489 -14.85 26.45 -10.24
N LEU A 490 -14.35 27.65 -10.46
CA LEU A 490 -13.00 28.04 -10.04
C LEU A 490 -13.15 29.03 -8.89
N LYS A 491 -12.48 28.77 -7.78
CA LYS A 491 -12.45 29.65 -6.61
C LYS A 491 -11.01 29.86 -6.15
N THR A 492 -10.72 31.02 -5.60
CA THR A 492 -9.50 31.20 -4.79
C THR A 492 -9.84 30.97 -3.34
N ILE A 493 -8.93 30.32 -2.62
CA ILE A 493 -8.97 30.34 -1.16
C ILE A 493 -7.81 31.19 -0.66
N ASN A 494 -8.15 32.17 0.18
CA ASN A 494 -7.20 32.84 1.06
C ASN A 494 -7.22 32.11 2.41
N PHE A 495 -6.07 31.84 3.02
CA PHE A 495 -6.02 31.33 4.39
C PHE A 495 -6.54 32.33 5.44
N GLU A 496 -6.87 33.57 5.06
CA GLU A 496 -7.42 34.63 5.92
C GLU A 496 -8.92 34.95 5.69
N MET A 497 -9.57 34.48 4.61
CA MET A 497 -10.98 34.73 4.29
C MET A 497 -11.64 33.55 3.54
N MET A 498 -12.94 33.29 3.74
CA MET A 498 -13.69 32.32 2.93
C MET A 498 -13.96 32.86 1.51
N GLY A 499 -13.12 32.40 0.57
CA GLY A 499 -13.18 32.35 -0.90
C GLY A 499 -14.00 33.34 -1.75
N LYS A 500 -13.35 33.88 -2.80
CA LYS A 500 -13.97 34.60 -3.93
C LYS A 500 -14.23 33.62 -5.09
N GLU A 501 -15.40 33.73 -5.71
CA GLU A 501 -15.73 32.98 -6.94
C GLU A 501 -15.07 33.65 -8.16
N LEU A 502 -14.37 32.85 -8.97
CA LEU A 502 -13.63 33.33 -10.15
C LEU A 502 -14.26 32.87 -11.48
N GLY A 503 -15.08 31.81 -11.49
CA GLY A 503 -15.79 31.37 -12.69
C GLY A 503 -16.57 30.06 -12.50
N GLN A 504 -17.49 29.77 -13.42
CA GLN A 504 -18.29 28.53 -13.46
C GLN A 504 -18.40 27.98 -14.88
N LEU A 505 -18.29 26.66 -15.02
CA LEU A 505 -18.72 25.92 -16.21
C LEU A 505 -20.12 25.36 -15.99
N LYS A 506 -21.06 25.77 -16.86
CA LYS A 506 -22.41 25.21 -16.90
C LYS A 506 -22.45 23.97 -17.81
N LYS A 507 -22.98 22.87 -17.26
CA LYS A 507 -23.21 21.55 -17.89
C LYS A 507 -21.98 20.76 -18.36
N GLN A 508 -21.72 19.62 -17.72
CA GLN A 508 -21.54 18.35 -18.44
C GLN A 508 -21.76 17.12 -17.53
N ASN A 509 -22.34 16.07 -18.11
CA ASN A 509 -22.26 14.71 -17.56
C ASN A 509 -20.81 14.23 -17.67
N ASP A 510 -20.35 13.48 -16.67
CA ASP A 510 -19.15 12.62 -16.65
C ASP A 510 -18.02 13.02 -15.67
N ARG A 511 -18.02 12.33 -14.50
CA ARG A 511 -16.91 11.92 -13.61
C ARG A 511 -15.91 12.95 -13.01
N LEU A 512 -15.27 12.50 -11.91
CA LEU A 512 -14.12 13.13 -11.23
C LEU A 512 -12.93 13.30 -12.18
N TYR A 513 -12.46 14.55 -12.32
CA TYR A 513 -11.16 14.90 -12.88
C TYR A 513 -10.00 14.33 -12.01
N ARG A 514 -8.76 14.20 -12.54
CA ARG A 514 -7.59 13.69 -11.76
C ARG A 514 -6.52 14.76 -11.46
N LEU A 515 -5.58 14.39 -10.58
CA LEU A 515 -4.45 15.20 -10.07
C LEU A 515 -3.36 15.61 -11.07
N ASN A 516 -3.49 15.35 -12.36
CA ASN A 516 -2.59 15.87 -13.39
C ASN A 516 -3.38 16.24 -14.66
N ASP A 517 -4.70 16.38 -14.51
CA ASP A 517 -5.63 16.53 -15.63
C ASP A 517 -6.03 17.98 -15.87
N TRP A 518 -5.42 18.92 -15.13
CA TRP A 518 -5.69 20.33 -15.25
C TRP A 518 -4.47 21.21 -14.98
N GLN A 519 -4.51 22.43 -15.48
CA GLN A 519 -3.55 23.49 -15.22
C GLN A 519 -4.30 24.79 -14.95
N TYR A 520 -3.69 25.70 -14.18
CA TYR A 520 -4.22 27.02 -13.90
C TYR A 520 -3.26 28.08 -14.41
N ASP A 521 -3.78 29.07 -15.11
CA ASP A 521 -3.04 30.23 -15.56
C ASP A 521 -3.37 31.42 -14.64
N ASN A 522 -2.39 31.84 -13.84
CA ASN A 522 -2.50 32.98 -12.93
C ASN A 522 -2.74 34.29 -13.69
N ASN A 523 -2.31 34.40 -14.96
CA ASN A 523 -2.43 35.66 -15.72
C ASN A 523 -3.86 35.91 -16.19
N THR A 524 -4.54 34.85 -16.63
CA THR A 524 -5.91 34.92 -17.17
C THR A 524 -6.97 34.46 -16.17
N GLU A 525 -6.53 34.10 -14.95
CA GLU A 525 -7.36 33.48 -13.91
C GLU A 525 -8.22 32.31 -14.45
N THR A 526 -7.69 31.57 -15.42
CA THR A 526 -8.42 30.52 -16.14
C THR A 526 -7.78 29.16 -15.88
N ALA A 527 -8.60 28.16 -15.58
CA ALA A 527 -8.16 26.76 -15.50
C ALA A 527 -8.45 26.02 -16.81
N TYR A 528 -7.67 25.00 -17.11
CA TYR A 528 -7.79 24.18 -18.31
C TYR A 528 -7.92 22.74 -17.87
N VAL A 529 -8.94 22.02 -18.34
CA VAL A 529 -9.30 20.66 -17.90
C VAL A 529 -9.58 19.76 -19.10
N TYR A 530 -9.29 18.46 -19.03
CA TYR A 530 -9.67 17.55 -20.13
C TYR A 530 -11.19 17.46 -20.34
N LYS A 531 -11.63 17.44 -21.60
CA LYS A 531 -13.00 17.11 -22.01
C LYS A 531 -13.11 15.64 -22.40
N CYS A 532 -13.87 14.86 -21.64
CA CYS A 532 -13.98 13.41 -21.83
C CYS A 532 -15.43 12.93 -21.95
N LYS A 533 -15.64 11.80 -22.64
CA LYS A 533 -16.97 11.17 -22.82
C LYS A 533 -17.29 10.19 -21.68
N TYR A 534 -18.48 9.57 -21.72
CA TYR A 534 -19.03 8.59 -20.76
C TYR A 534 -18.04 7.51 -20.28
N ASN A 535 -17.09 7.13 -21.14
CA ASN A 535 -15.91 6.37 -20.74
C ASN A 535 -14.75 7.34 -20.41
N PRO A 536 -14.33 7.47 -19.14
CA PRO A 536 -13.32 8.46 -18.69
C PRO A 536 -11.91 8.26 -19.27
N SER A 537 -11.69 7.15 -19.98
CA SER A 537 -10.47 6.87 -20.73
C SER A 537 -10.49 7.49 -22.13
N ILE A 538 -11.61 8.06 -22.57
CA ILE A 538 -11.83 8.63 -23.90
C ILE A 538 -12.02 10.14 -23.76
N CYS A 539 -10.93 10.89 -23.96
CA CYS A 539 -10.97 12.34 -24.00
C CYS A 539 -10.89 12.82 -25.43
N THR A 540 -11.52 13.95 -25.73
CA THR A 540 -11.61 14.52 -27.08
C THR A 540 -11.03 15.92 -27.17
N GLY A 541 -10.63 16.51 -26.04
CA GLY A 541 -10.07 17.85 -26.00
C GLY A 541 -9.70 18.31 -24.60
N VAL A 542 -9.39 19.59 -24.51
CA VAL A 542 -9.19 20.36 -23.27
C VAL A 542 -10.17 21.54 -23.30
N SER A 543 -10.90 21.79 -22.22
CA SER A 543 -11.82 22.92 -22.06
C SER A 543 -11.29 23.93 -21.06
N GLN A 544 -11.64 25.20 -21.24
CA GLN A 544 -11.37 26.27 -20.28
C GLN A 544 -12.44 26.33 -19.17
N VAL A 545 -12.02 26.72 -17.97
CA VAL A 545 -12.84 26.97 -16.77
C VAL A 545 -12.48 28.37 -16.25
N GLY A 546 -13.31 29.35 -16.55
CA GLY A 546 -13.08 30.78 -16.29
C GLY A 546 -14.05 31.63 -17.11
N MET A 547 -14.27 32.90 -16.73
CA MET A 547 -15.34 33.79 -17.24
C MET A 547 -15.60 33.69 -18.77
N GLY A 548 -16.77 33.16 -19.17
CA GLY A 548 -17.24 33.20 -20.56
C GLY A 548 -17.93 31.93 -21.08
N GLU A 549 -18.08 31.84 -22.40
CA GLU A 549 -18.56 30.65 -23.12
C GLU A 549 -17.53 29.50 -23.07
N GLU A 550 -17.99 28.25 -23.15
CA GLU A 550 -17.12 27.08 -23.13
C GLU A 550 -16.21 27.04 -24.38
N VAL A 551 -14.93 27.35 -24.20
CA VAL A 551 -13.91 27.15 -25.23
C VAL A 551 -13.31 25.75 -25.09
N THR A 552 -13.35 24.96 -26.18
CA THR A 552 -12.76 23.62 -26.25
C THR A 552 -11.70 23.56 -27.34
N TYR A 553 -10.51 23.05 -26.98
CA TYR A 553 -9.44 22.68 -27.91
C TYR A 553 -9.50 21.19 -28.18
N THR A 554 -9.81 20.79 -29.41
CA THR A 554 -10.01 19.38 -29.76
C THR A 554 -8.72 18.70 -30.22
N PHE A 555 -8.60 17.40 -29.98
CA PHE A 555 -7.60 16.55 -30.66
C PHE A 555 -8.33 15.40 -31.38
N ASN A 556 -7.71 14.82 -32.41
CA ASN A 556 -8.34 13.91 -33.38
C ASN A 556 -9.10 12.71 -32.74
N SER A 557 -10.13 12.23 -33.44
CA SER A 557 -11.04 11.19 -32.96
C SER A 557 -10.36 9.82 -32.81
N PHE A 558 -10.70 9.13 -31.72
CA PHE A 558 -10.38 7.76 -31.27
C PHE A 558 -10.28 6.63 -32.33
N SER A 559 -10.63 6.85 -33.60
CA SER A 559 -10.61 5.86 -34.68
C SER A 559 -9.20 5.36 -35.03
N ALA A 560 -8.17 6.22 -34.95
CA ALA A 560 -6.78 5.79 -35.15
C ALA A 560 -6.25 4.90 -34.01
N GLU A 561 -6.81 5.02 -32.80
CA GLU A 561 -6.44 4.23 -31.62
C GLU A 561 -7.06 2.81 -31.63
N ARG A 562 -8.12 2.60 -32.41
CA ARG A 562 -8.87 1.32 -32.47
C ARG A 562 -8.15 0.21 -33.25
N ILE A 563 -7.31 0.57 -34.22
CA ILE A 563 -6.58 -0.37 -35.10
C ILE A 563 -5.62 -1.28 -34.30
N LEU A 564 -5.20 -0.86 -33.09
CA LEU A 564 -4.31 -1.63 -32.22
C LEU A 564 -5.06 -2.53 -31.20
N MET A 565 -6.40 -2.45 -31.12
CA MET A 565 -7.21 -3.12 -30.09
C MET A 565 -7.90 -4.42 -30.54
N GLU A 566 -7.74 -4.86 -31.79
CA GLU A 566 -8.45 -6.04 -32.32
C GLU A 566 -7.92 -7.39 -31.81
N ASN A 567 -6.84 -7.43 -31.02
CA ASN A 567 -6.38 -8.62 -30.31
C ASN A 567 -5.89 -8.29 -28.89
N PRO A 568 -6.79 -8.20 -27.89
CA PRO A 568 -6.39 -8.04 -26.49
C PRO A 568 -5.84 -9.38 -26.00
N THR A 569 -4.59 -9.68 -26.31
CA THR A 569 -3.84 -10.71 -25.57
C THR A 569 -3.61 -10.20 -24.15
N GLU A 570 -3.52 -11.10 -23.17
CA GLU A 570 -3.31 -10.87 -21.72
C GLU A 570 -2.10 -9.97 -21.35
N LYS A 571 -1.41 -9.35 -22.31
CA LYS A 571 -0.11 -8.68 -22.14
C LYS A 571 -0.15 -7.18 -21.86
N THR A 572 -1.26 -6.48 -22.01
CA THR A 572 -1.29 -5.03 -21.76
C THR A 572 -2.44 -4.69 -20.82
N ALA A 573 -2.12 -4.57 -19.52
CA ALA A 573 -3.06 -4.15 -18.50
C ALA A 573 -3.68 -2.79 -18.88
N HIS A 574 -4.91 -2.85 -19.41
CA HIS A 574 -5.55 -1.72 -20.05
C HIS A 574 -5.76 -0.56 -19.10
N SER A 575 -5.12 0.54 -19.47
CA SER A 575 -5.79 1.82 -19.74
C SER A 575 -4.79 2.87 -20.17
N TYR A 576 -5.25 4.09 -20.39
CA TYR A 576 -4.58 5.35 -20.07
C TYR A 576 -4.67 6.31 -21.25
N ARG A 577 -5.06 7.55 -20.92
CA ARG A 577 -5.23 8.65 -21.87
C ARG A 577 -3.88 8.90 -22.58
N PRO A 578 -3.80 8.85 -23.91
CA PRO A 578 -2.53 9.01 -24.60
C PRO A 578 -2.04 10.46 -24.65
N TRP A 579 -2.93 11.44 -24.47
CA TRP A 579 -2.63 12.86 -24.60
C TRP A 579 -2.23 13.51 -23.27
N ARG A 580 -1.13 14.28 -23.27
CA ARG A 580 -0.71 15.24 -22.23
C ARG A 580 -0.85 16.66 -22.76
N PHE A 581 -1.15 17.63 -21.90
CA PHE A 581 -1.15 19.03 -22.29
C PHE A 581 -0.35 19.90 -21.32
N SER A 582 0.11 21.05 -21.83
CA SER A 582 0.75 22.09 -21.05
C SER A 582 0.55 23.46 -21.67
N LEU A 583 0.25 24.45 -20.84
CA LEU A 583 0.21 25.85 -21.22
C LEU A 583 1.63 26.42 -21.25
N THR A 584 1.88 27.39 -22.11
CA THR A 584 3.10 28.19 -22.05
C THR A 584 3.06 29.12 -20.83
N SER A 585 4.22 29.53 -20.32
CA SER A 585 4.32 30.47 -19.20
C SER A 585 3.58 31.79 -19.43
N SER A 586 3.43 32.20 -20.69
CA SER A 586 2.67 33.38 -21.11
C SER A 586 1.15 33.18 -21.15
N GLY A 587 0.64 31.96 -20.99
CA GLY A 587 -0.78 31.62 -21.17
C GLY A 587 -1.29 31.69 -22.61
N LYS A 588 -0.44 32.06 -23.59
CA LYS A 588 -0.87 32.30 -24.98
C LYS A 588 -1.05 31.05 -25.83
N LYS A 589 -0.33 29.95 -25.53
CA LYS A 589 -0.40 28.72 -26.30
C LYS A 589 -0.72 27.52 -25.41
N LEU A 590 -1.56 26.65 -25.92
CA LEU A 590 -1.85 25.33 -25.35
C LEU A 590 -1.20 24.27 -26.23
N ILE A 591 -0.28 23.50 -25.65
CA ILE A 591 0.44 22.43 -26.35
C ILE A 591 -0.07 21.10 -25.83
N MET A 592 -0.43 20.20 -26.75
CA MET A 592 -0.93 18.87 -26.48
C MET A 592 -0.08 17.85 -27.23
N ALA A 593 0.26 16.73 -26.60
CA ALA A 593 1.03 15.68 -27.24
C ALA A 593 0.56 14.29 -26.80
N SER A 594 0.44 13.39 -27.75
CA SER A 594 0.39 11.94 -27.57
C SER A 594 1.64 11.30 -28.15
N SER A 595 1.82 9.99 -28.01
CA SER A 595 2.91 9.26 -28.70
C SER A 595 2.86 9.32 -30.22
N PHE A 596 1.72 9.73 -30.79
CA PHE A 596 1.50 9.76 -32.25
C PHE A 596 1.59 11.16 -32.82
N GLU A 597 1.13 12.16 -32.07
CA GLU A 597 0.85 13.48 -32.61
C GLU A 597 1.02 14.56 -31.53
N LEU A 598 1.53 15.70 -31.97
CA LEU A 598 1.65 16.93 -31.21
C LEU A 598 0.80 18.01 -31.87
N VAL A 599 0.06 18.75 -31.07
CA VAL A 599 -0.85 19.81 -31.50
C VAL A 599 -0.61 21.06 -30.67
N VAL A 600 -0.48 22.21 -31.32
CA VAL A 600 -0.34 23.52 -30.67
C VAL A 600 -1.53 24.37 -31.04
N TYR A 601 -2.18 24.95 -30.04
CA TYR A 601 -3.25 25.93 -30.21
C TYR A 601 -2.79 27.31 -29.73
N ASP A 602 -3.24 28.34 -30.44
CA ASP A 602 -3.37 29.66 -29.82
C ASP A 602 -4.58 29.61 -28.89
N VAL A 603 -4.41 30.07 -27.66
CA VAL A 603 -5.49 30.08 -26.69
C VAL A 603 -6.68 30.94 -27.17
N ASN A 604 -6.42 31.98 -27.95
CA ASN A 604 -7.45 32.86 -28.50
C ASN A 604 -8.09 32.33 -29.81
N SER A 605 -7.49 31.30 -30.44
CA SER A 605 -7.98 30.70 -31.68
C SER A 605 -8.22 29.20 -31.51
N PRO A 606 -9.27 28.80 -30.78
CA PRO A 606 -9.49 27.40 -30.38
C PRO A 606 -9.98 26.48 -31.52
N LYS A 607 -10.43 27.04 -32.65
CA LYS A 607 -11.03 26.28 -33.75
C LYS A 607 -10.00 25.48 -34.56
N GLU A 608 -8.82 26.06 -34.79
CA GLU A 608 -7.79 25.47 -35.63
C GLU A 608 -6.43 25.51 -34.92
N PRO A 609 -5.67 24.40 -34.94
CA PRO A 609 -4.35 24.39 -34.33
C PRO A 609 -3.35 25.20 -35.17
N LEU A 610 -2.47 25.93 -34.50
CA LEU A 610 -1.31 26.59 -35.11
C LEU A 610 -0.34 25.58 -35.73
N LEU A 611 -0.22 24.41 -35.10
CA LEU A 611 0.64 23.33 -35.55
C LEU A 611 -0.01 22.00 -35.23
N LYS A 612 0.07 21.08 -36.20
CA LYS A 612 -0.25 19.68 -36.01
C LYS A 612 0.85 18.84 -36.64
N GLN A 613 1.55 18.07 -35.83
CA GLN A 613 2.76 17.35 -36.25
C GLN A 613 2.70 15.91 -35.78
N LYS A 614 3.00 14.97 -36.67
CA LYS A 614 3.22 13.56 -36.30
C LYS A 614 4.54 13.41 -35.56
N LEU A 615 4.52 12.67 -34.46
CA LEU A 615 5.72 12.28 -33.74
C LEU A 615 6.36 11.02 -34.35
N PRO A 616 7.64 10.72 -34.07
CA PRO A 616 8.33 9.56 -34.61
C PRO A 616 7.56 8.25 -34.41
N THR A 617 7.45 7.43 -35.46
CA THR A 617 6.73 6.14 -35.43
C THR A 617 7.24 5.18 -34.35
N LYS A 618 8.54 5.25 -34.03
CA LYS A 618 9.16 4.48 -32.92
C LYS A 618 8.57 4.77 -31.53
N TRP A 619 7.82 5.86 -31.37
CA TRP A 619 7.19 6.23 -30.10
C TRP A 619 5.77 5.73 -29.94
N GLN A 620 5.15 5.15 -30.97
CA GLN A 620 3.73 4.78 -30.97
C GLN A 620 3.32 3.84 -29.83
N ASP A 621 4.19 2.92 -29.43
CA ASP A 621 3.98 1.98 -28.32
C ASP A 621 4.32 2.56 -26.93
N TRP A 622 4.67 3.85 -26.86
CA TRP A 622 5.07 4.53 -25.62
C TRP A 622 3.94 5.40 -25.08
N HIS A 623 4.03 5.73 -23.79
CA HIS A 623 3.13 6.67 -23.15
C HIS A 623 3.88 7.94 -22.77
N ILE A 624 3.35 9.10 -23.16
CA ILE A 624 3.83 10.37 -22.64
C ILE A 624 3.36 10.52 -21.19
N THR A 625 4.29 10.44 -20.25
CA THR A 625 4.01 10.53 -18.81
C THR A 625 3.92 12.00 -18.36
N ARG A 626 4.69 12.91 -18.98
CA ARG A 626 4.70 14.35 -18.72
C ARG A 626 5.12 15.14 -19.97
N LEU A 627 4.55 16.33 -20.10
CA LEU A 627 4.90 17.34 -21.09
C LEU A 627 5.16 18.66 -20.34
N LEU A 628 6.30 19.30 -20.61
CA LEU A 628 6.64 20.64 -20.12
C LEU A 628 6.93 21.56 -21.29
N THR A 629 6.48 22.81 -21.19
CA THR A 629 6.75 23.89 -22.14
C THR A 629 7.79 24.85 -21.56
N ILE A 630 8.70 25.30 -22.42
CA ILE A 630 9.79 26.21 -22.06
C ILE A 630 9.85 27.30 -23.15
N ASP A 631 10.28 28.51 -22.77
CA ASP A 631 10.52 29.62 -23.70
C ASP A 631 9.30 29.91 -24.61
N GLY A 632 8.11 30.05 -24.02
CA GLY A 632 6.88 30.31 -24.80
C GLY A 632 6.47 29.16 -25.73
N GLY A 633 6.95 27.94 -25.45
CA GLY A 633 6.71 26.76 -26.28
C GLY A 633 7.77 26.52 -27.35
N GLN A 634 8.84 27.33 -27.39
CA GLN A 634 9.96 27.13 -28.31
C GLN A 634 10.70 25.82 -28.03
N ARG A 635 10.77 25.41 -26.75
CA ARG A 635 11.31 24.12 -26.33
C ARG A 635 10.27 23.33 -25.56
N LEU A 636 10.27 22.02 -25.75
CA LEU A 636 9.42 21.07 -25.04
C LEU A 636 10.27 19.98 -24.42
N LEU A 637 9.91 19.56 -23.21
CA LEU A 637 10.43 18.33 -22.62
C LEU A 637 9.30 17.31 -22.55
N LEU A 638 9.55 16.12 -23.09
CA LEU A 638 8.65 14.98 -23.01
C LEU A 638 9.32 13.86 -22.23
N SER A 639 8.62 13.31 -21.25
CA SER A 639 8.98 12.02 -20.66
C SER A 639 8.10 10.93 -21.23
N LEU A 640 8.73 9.86 -21.70
CA LEU A 640 8.05 8.71 -22.30
C LEU A 640 8.38 7.45 -21.50
N ALA A 641 7.38 6.60 -21.29
CA ALA A 641 7.58 5.31 -20.65
C ALA A 641 6.65 4.23 -21.22
N LYS A 642 7.11 2.99 -21.16
CA LYS A 642 6.30 1.79 -21.43
C LYS A 642 6.62 0.73 -20.38
N SER A 643 5.66 -0.15 -20.12
CA SER A 643 5.82 -1.24 -19.17
C SER A 643 4.92 -2.40 -19.56
N GLU A 644 5.48 -3.60 -19.50
CA GLU A 644 4.77 -4.84 -19.75
C GLU A 644 4.73 -5.68 -18.46
N LYS A 645 3.82 -6.65 -18.40
CA LYS A 645 3.79 -7.70 -17.35
C LYS A 645 3.98 -7.13 -15.93
N TYR A 646 3.13 -6.18 -15.54
CA TYR A 646 3.14 -5.57 -14.19
C TYR A 646 4.49 -4.96 -13.76
N GLY A 647 5.27 -4.42 -14.71
CA GLY A 647 6.51 -3.71 -14.41
C GLY A 647 7.76 -4.34 -14.99
N VAL A 648 7.76 -5.65 -15.24
CA VAL A 648 8.95 -6.48 -15.53
C VAL A 648 9.80 -6.00 -16.70
N ASN A 649 9.18 -5.33 -17.68
CA ASN A 649 9.89 -4.74 -18.82
C ASN A 649 9.68 -3.23 -18.88
N TYR A 650 9.92 -2.53 -17.77
CA TYR A 650 9.81 -1.08 -17.76
C TYR A 650 10.94 -0.44 -18.58
N GLN A 651 10.57 0.47 -19.47
CA GLN A 651 11.51 1.30 -20.21
C GLN A 651 11.01 2.74 -20.16
N GLY A 652 11.93 3.69 -20.06
CA GLY A 652 11.58 5.10 -20.11
C GLY A 652 12.76 5.98 -20.47
N PHE A 653 12.45 7.11 -21.09
CA PHE A 653 13.43 8.11 -21.49
C PHE A 653 12.80 9.50 -21.52
N VAL A 654 13.66 10.52 -21.63
CA VAL A 654 13.27 11.93 -21.74
C VAL A 654 13.85 12.47 -23.03
N VAL A 655 13.09 13.34 -23.71
CA VAL A 655 13.55 14.05 -24.90
C VAL A 655 13.29 15.54 -24.78
N GLU A 656 14.19 16.33 -25.35
CA GLU A 656 13.97 17.74 -25.64
C GLU A 656 13.60 17.89 -27.12
N LEU A 657 12.53 18.64 -27.39
CA LEU A 657 12.16 19.07 -28.73
C LEU A 657 12.28 20.58 -28.83
N THR A 658 12.78 21.07 -29.95
CA THR A 658 12.88 22.51 -30.25
C THR A 658 12.12 22.82 -31.52
N LEU A 659 11.37 23.92 -31.51
CA LEU A 659 10.63 24.41 -32.67
C LEU A 659 11.61 25.07 -33.66
N THR A 660 11.84 24.43 -34.80
CA THR A 660 12.68 24.94 -35.89
C THR A 660 11.85 24.95 -37.17
N ASP A 661 11.80 26.10 -37.85
CA ASP A 661 11.11 26.27 -39.13
C ASP A 661 9.66 25.73 -39.13
N GLY A 662 8.92 25.99 -38.04
CA GLY A 662 7.52 25.59 -37.91
C GLY A 662 7.31 24.12 -37.52
N SER A 663 8.36 23.37 -37.18
CA SER A 663 8.24 21.97 -36.71
C SER A 663 9.10 21.69 -35.48
N TYR A 664 8.64 20.82 -34.59
CA TYR A 664 9.40 20.37 -33.42
C TYR A 664 10.38 19.26 -33.80
N LEU A 665 11.67 19.53 -33.68
CA LEU A 665 12.74 18.56 -33.90
C LEU A 665 13.29 18.07 -32.56
N VAL A 666 13.61 16.77 -32.47
CA VAL A 666 14.28 16.21 -31.29
C VAL A 666 15.71 16.74 -31.24
N THR A 667 16.00 17.63 -30.29
CA THR A 667 17.34 18.22 -30.11
C THR A 667 18.17 17.48 -29.09
N THR A 668 17.54 16.74 -28.18
CA THR A 668 18.26 15.90 -27.22
C THR A 668 17.44 14.66 -26.91
N ASP A 669 18.10 13.50 -26.97
CA ASP A 669 17.61 12.25 -26.41
C ASP A 669 18.43 11.94 -25.15
N PHE A 670 17.81 12.02 -23.98
CA PHE A 670 18.52 11.79 -22.73
C PHE A 670 19.01 10.35 -22.62
N SER A 671 18.40 9.39 -23.32
CA SER A 671 18.86 8.00 -23.28
C SER A 671 20.22 7.79 -23.94
N THR A 672 20.67 8.74 -24.79
CA THR A 672 21.98 8.69 -25.44
C THR A 672 23.06 9.45 -24.67
N LEU A 673 22.71 10.17 -23.60
CA LEU A 673 23.67 10.95 -22.82
C LEU A 673 24.48 10.07 -21.86
N PRO A 674 25.74 10.45 -21.54
CA PRO A 674 26.51 9.77 -20.50
C PRO A 674 25.78 9.79 -19.15
N ASN A 675 25.87 8.68 -18.40
CA ASN A 675 25.23 8.49 -17.09
C ASN A 675 23.69 8.48 -17.08
N ALA A 676 23.06 8.42 -18.25
CA ALA A 676 21.62 8.27 -18.38
C ALA A 676 21.12 6.97 -17.74
N ASN A 677 19.95 7.06 -17.11
CA ASN A 677 19.25 5.90 -16.57
C ASN A 677 18.21 5.40 -17.57
N LEU A 678 18.30 4.12 -17.93
CA LEU A 678 17.40 3.45 -18.87
C LEU A 678 15.99 3.19 -18.30
N MET A 679 15.83 3.33 -16.98
CA MET A 679 14.54 3.27 -16.29
C MET A 679 14.07 4.66 -15.85
N SER A 680 14.24 5.65 -16.71
CA SER A 680 13.77 7.03 -16.48
C SER A 680 12.33 7.22 -16.98
N GLY A 681 11.94 8.45 -17.36
CA GLY A 681 10.65 8.71 -17.97
C GLY A 681 9.44 8.59 -17.03
N VAL A 682 9.66 8.52 -15.71
CA VAL A 682 8.57 8.41 -14.72
C VAL A 682 7.80 9.73 -14.62
N ASP A 683 8.53 10.83 -14.43
CA ASP A 683 8.01 12.19 -14.35
C ASP A 683 9.18 13.17 -14.57
N ILE A 684 8.89 14.43 -14.90
CA ILE A 684 9.90 15.49 -15.06
C ILE A 684 9.39 16.81 -14.49
N ALA A 685 10.33 17.62 -13.99
CA ALA A 685 10.08 18.99 -13.57
C ALA A 685 11.25 19.89 -13.97
N THR A 686 10.97 21.14 -14.30
CA THR A 686 11.99 22.12 -14.71
C THR A 686 11.72 23.48 -14.09
N ASN A 687 12.76 24.31 -14.04
CA ASN A 687 12.69 25.71 -13.63
C ASN A 687 12.16 26.60 -14.78
N LEU A 688 12.03 27.91 -14.56
CA LEU A 688 11.39 28.80 -15.54
C LEU A 688 12.19 28.92 -16.84
N SER A 689 13.52 28.98 -16.76
CA SER A 689 14.45 29.05 -17.90
C SER A 689 14.64 27.70 -18.62
N GLY A 690 14.20 26.60 -18.01
CA GLY A 690 14.34 25.27 -18.59
C GLY A 690 15.79 24.81 -18.78
N ASP A 691 16.70 25.30 -17.95
CA ASP A 691 18.12 24.93 -17.90
C ASP A 691 18.43 24.00 -16.73
N ILE A 692 17.54 23.87 -15.74
CA ILE A 692 17.60 22.86 -14.69
C ILE A 692 16.46 21.88 -14.85
N LEU A 693 16.78 20.59 -14.93
CA LEU A 693 15.82 19.51 -15.12
C LEU A 693 15.98 18.45 -14.03
N ALA A 694 14.87 18.15 -13.37
CA ALA A 694 14.74 17.01 -12.49
C ALA A 694 14.01 15.88 -13.22
N ILE A 695 14.58 14.67 -13.20
CA ILE A 695 14.03 13.48 -13.86
C ILE A 695 13.73 12.42 -12.80
N GLY A 696 12.51 11.90 -12.79
CA GLY A 696 12.11 10.76 -11.98
C GLY A 696 12.50 9.46 -12.65
N GLU A 697 13.19 8.59 -11.90
CA GLU A 697 13.75 7.34 -12.42
C GLU A 697 13.60 6.19 -11.41
N TYR A 698 13.91 4.97 -11.85
CA TYR A 698 14.04 3.78 -11.00
C TYR A 698 15.48 3.21 -11.02
N ALA A 699 15.89 2.51 -9.97
CA ALA A 699 17.14 1.74 -9.90
C ALA A 699 16.96 0.34 -9.32
N GLU A 700 17.89 -0.55 -9.66
CA GLU A 700 18.01 -1.89 -9.06
C GLU A 700 16.70 -2.69 -9.16
N GLU A 701 16.20 -2.79 -10.40
CA GLU A 701 15.04 -3.60 -10.73
C GLU A 701 15.23 -5.04 -10.24
N GLU A 702 14.24 -5.51 -9.52
CA GLU A 702 14.14 -6.87 -9.03
C GLU A 702 12.78 -7.42 -9.41
N ILE A 703 12.80 -8.54 -10.11
CA ILE A 703 11.62 -9.32 -10.41
C ILE A 703 11.17 -10.03 -9.13
N ASN A 704 9.93 -9.78 -8.73
CA ASN A 704 9.29 -10.33 -7.55
C ASN A 704 8.02 -11.09 -7.98
N ASN A 705 7.95 -12.37 -7.64
CA ASN A 705 6.78 -13.22 -7.90
C ASN A 705 6.14 -13.70 -6.57
N ASP A 706 6.12 -12.82 -5.57
CA ASP A 706 5.51 -13.08 -4.26
C ASP A 706 3.99 -13.18 -4.40
N LYS A 707 3.39 -14.15 -3.70
CA LYS A 707 1.96 -14.45 -3.68
C LYS A 707 1.07 -13.31 -3.17
N TYR A 708 1.64 -12.18 -2.71
CA TYR A 708 0.88 -10.98 -2.36
C TYR A 708 0.53 -10.12 -3.58
N TYR A 709 1.27 -10.25 -4.68
CA TYR A 709 0.93 -9.62 -5.95
C TYR A 709 0.11 -10.61 -6.76
N THR A 710 -1.22 -10.45 -6.79
CA THR A 710 -2.11 -11.43 -7.44
C THR A 710 -3.11 -10.81 -8.41
N PHE A 711 -3.09 -11.20 -9.68
CA PHE A 711 -4.11 -10.81 -10.68
C PHE A 711 -5.21 -11.86 -10.70
N PHE A 712 -6.45 -11.47 -10.37
CA PHE A 712 -7.59 -12.40 -10.30
C PHE A 712 -7.38 -13.62 -9.39
N GLY A 713 -6.56 -13.45 -8.34
CA GLY A 713 -6.26 -14.49 -7.36
C GLY A 713 -5.02 -15.33 -7.70
N ASP A 714 -4.49 -15.24 -8.92
CA ASP A 714 -3.25 -15.90 -9.32
C ASP A 714 -2.06 -15.00 -9.04
N SER A 715 -0.97 -15.56 -8.51
CA SER A 715 0.26 -14.80 -8.28
C SER A 715 0.82 -14.31 -9.62
N VAL A 716 1.17 -13.03 -9.67
CA VAL A 716 1.77 -12.40 -10.84
C VAL A 716 3.16 -11.90 -10.54
N GLU A 717 4.02 -12.06 -11.53
CA GLU A 717 5.36 -11.51 -11.53
C GLU A 717 5.28 -9.98 -11.68
N VAL A 718 5.96 -9.27 -10.81
CA VAL A 718 6.04 -7.80 -10.81
C VAL A 718 7.49 -7.34 -10.72
N ALA A 719 7.80 -6.16 -11.24
CA ALA A 719 9.11 -5.55 -10.97
C ALA A 719 9.04 -4.58 -9.80
N LEU A 720 10.04 -4.63 -8.93
CA LEU A 720 10.25 -3.70 -7.84
C LEU A 720 11.58 -2.97 -8.04
N ALA A 721 11.62 -1.66 -7.83
CA ALA A 721 12.84 -0.86 -7.94
C ALA A 721 12.87 0.30 -6.95
N TYR A 722 14.05 0.87 -6.71
CA TYR A 722 14.18 2.08 -5.89
C TYR A 722 13.81 3.33 -6.68
N PRO A 723 12.87 4.16 -6.18
CA PRO A 723 12.56 5.43 -6.82
C PRO A 723 13.69 6.43 -6.57
N MET A 724 14.09 7.18 -7.59
CA MET A 724 15.09 8.23 -7.46
C MET A 724 14.74 9.48 -8.29
N ILE A 725 15.38 10.60 -7.97
CA ILE A 725 15.38 11.79 -8.84
C ILE A 725 16.83 12.10 -9.22
N SER A 726 17.11 12.23 -10.51
CA SER A 726 18.37 12.78 -11.03
C SER A 726 18.18 14.25 -11.39
N LEU A 727 19.26 15.04 -11.24
CA LEU A 727 19.28 16.46 -11.59
C LEU A 727 20.24 16.71 -12.75
N TRP A 728 19.82 17.54 -13.69
CA TRP A 728 20.55 17.87 -14.90
C TRP A 728 20.58 19.37 -15.10
N LYS A 729 21.69 19.88 -15.63
CA LYS A 729 21.87 21.28 -16.00
C LYS A 729 22.23 21.38 -17.47
N LYS A 730 21.58 22.31 -18.17
CA LYS A 730 21.91 22.65 -19.56
C LYS A 730 23.05 23.66 -19.55
N THR A 731 24.11 23.33 -20.28
CA THR A 731 25.30 24.17 -20.44
C THR A 731 25.52 24.47 -21.93
N THR A 732 26.55 25.25 -22.26
CA THR A 732 26.99 25.45 -23.64
C THR A 732 27.40 24.14 -24.33
N LEU A 733 27.79 23.12 -23.57
CA LEU A 733 28.13 21.77 -24.04
C LEU A 733 26.92 20.82 -24.12
N GLY A 734 25.71 21.33 -23.87
CA GLY A 734 24.49 20.54 -23.79
C GLY A 734 24.12 20.13 -22.36
N TRP A 735 23.25 19.13 -22.25
CA TRP A 735 22.76 18.62 -20.96
C TRP A 735 23.82 17.80 -20.24
N GLN A 736 24.10 18.15 -19.00
CA GLN A 736 25.03 17.45 -18.14
C GLN A 736 24.36 17.08 -16.81
N PRO A 737 24.66 15.91 -16.24
CA PRO A 737 24.22 15.59 -14.89
C PRO A 737 24.86 16.57 -13.90
N ILE A 738 24.09 17.05 -12.93
CA ILE A 738 24.66 17.79 -11.82
C ILE A 738 25.42 16.80 -10.95
N ASN A 739 26.74 16.97 -10.90
CA ASN A 739 27.64 16.09 -10.16
C ASN A 739 28.07 16.75 -8.86
N THR A 740 28.26 15.91 -7.85
CA THR A 740 28.98 16.23 -6.61
C THR A 740 30.44 16.64 -6.91
N PRO A 741 31.14 17.34 -5.99
CA PRO A 741 32.53 17.80 -6.20
C PRO A 741 33.53 16.68 -6.57
N ASN A 742 33.26 15.45 -6.16
CA ASN A 742 34.00 14.21 -6.47
C ASN A 742 33.53 13.53 -7.77
N GLY A 743 32.74 14.20 -8.61
CA GLY A 743 32.37 13.75 -9.95
C GLY A 743 31.21 12.75 -10.03
N LYS A 744 30.56 12.40 -8.91
CA LYS A 744 29.41 11.48 -8.92
C LYS A 744 28.09 12.23 -9.19
N THR A 745 27.25 11.72 -10.08
CA THR A 745 25.93 12.29 -10.36
C THR A 745 25.05 12.31 -9.11
N ILE A 746 24.44 13.47 -8.85
CA ILE A 746 23.49 13.66 -7.75
C ILE A 746 22.22 12.89 -8.07
N ARG A 747 21.94 11.90 -7.23
CA ARG A 747 20.69 11.13 -7.24
C ARG A 747 20.05 11.19 -5.87
N ILE A 748 18.82 11.69 -5.82
CA ILE A 748 18.03 11.76 -4.60
C ILE A 748 17.33 10.43 -4.43
N THR A 749 17.65 9.72 -3.35
CA THR A 749 17.06 8.42 -3.01
C THR A 749 16.35 8.48 -1.64
N PRO A 750 15.48 7.52 -1.32
CA PRO A 750 14.82 7.49 -0.02
C PRO A 750 15.84 7.34 1.10
N LYS A 751 15.80 8.23 2.10
CA LYS A 751 16.72 8.27 3.24
C LYS A 751 16.46 7.10 4.22
N GLN A 752 16.93 5.90 3.89
CA GLN A 752 16.87 4.70 4.75
C GLN A 752 18.11 3.82 4.53
N ARG A 753 18.57 3.11 5.57
CA ARG A 753 19.69 2.15 5.47
C ARG A 753 19.44 1.03 4.44
N LYS A 754 18.17 0.73 4.18
CA LYS A 754 17.68 -0.08 3.06
C LYS A 754 16.40 0.60 2.55
N PRO A 755 16.45 1.38 1.44
CA PRO A 755 15.25 2.01 0.89
C PRO A 755 14.17 0.95 0.59
N THR A 756 12.90 1.34 0.57
CA THR A 756 11.82 0.42 0.20
C THR A 756 11.68 0.42 -1.31
N LYS A 757 11.74 -0.75 -1.96
CA LYS A 757 11.45 -0.87 -3.38
C LYS A 757 9.95 -0.66 -3.63
N VAL A 758 9.62 0.05 -4.71
CA VAL A 758 8.25 0.29 -5.14
C VAL A 758 7.96 -0.47 -6.42
N LEU A 759 6.69 -0.79 -6.65
CA LEU A 759 6.25 -1.40 -7.90
C LEU A 759 6.62 -0.51 -9.08
N VAL A 760 7.40 -1.05 -10.00
CA VAL A 760 7.76 -0.40 -11.25
C VAL A 760 6.55 -0.44 -12.14
N LYS A 761 6.02 0.73 -12.47
CA LYS A 761 4.89 0.85 -13.38
C LYS A 761 4.96 2.16 -14.10
N VAL A 762 4.48 2.18 -15.34
CA VAL A 762 4.16 3.44 -16.00
C VAL A 762 3.14 4.15 -15.11
N PRO A 763 3.31 5.45 -14.85
CA PRO A 763 2.31 6.23 -14.15
C PRO A 763 0.92 5.97 -14.72
N ALA A 764 0.10 5.29 -13.94
CA ALA A 764 -1.31 5.18 -14.24
C ALA A 764 -1.85 6.61 -14.27
N SER A 765 -2.33 7.09 -15.41
CA SER A 765 -3.37 8.10 -15.35
C SER A 765 -4.64 7.41 -14.82
N ILE A 766 -4.67 7.12 -13.51
CA ILE A 766 -5.70 6.47 -12.68
C ILE A 766 -6.86 5.84 -13.47
N SER A 767 -6.74 4.60 -13.93
CA SER A 767 -7.87 3.95 -14.58
C SER A 767 -8.46 2.85 -13.73
N ASN A 768 -9.75 2.70 -14.02
CA ASN A 768 -10.65 1.67 -13.59
C ASN A 768 -10.81 1.56 -12.08
N THR A 769 -11.55 2.53 -11.56
CA THR A 769 -12.58 2.34 -10.52
C THR A 769 -13.65 1.27 -10.87
N LYS A 770 -13.49 0.46 -11.93
CA LYS A 770 -14.19 -0.82 -12.13
C LYS A 770 -13.33 -2.06 -11.86
N ALA A 771 -12.01 -1.94 -11.65
CA ALA A 771 -11.16 -3.03 -11.14
C ALA A 771 -11.27 -3.16 -9.61
N LYS A 772 -12.50 -2.97 -9.09
CA LYS A 772 -12.87 -3.22 -7.69
C LYS A 772 -13.17 -4.71 -7.44
N MET A 773 -12.58 -5.61 -8.23
CA MET A 773 -12.84 -7.05 -8.12
C MET A 773 -11.62 -8.00 -8.16
N SER A 774 -10.37 -7.56 -8.36
CA SER A 774 -9.29 -8.55 -8.44
C SER A 774 -7.90 -8.16 -7.93
N PHE A 775 -7.73 -7.01 -7.27
CA PHE A 775 -6.51 -6.71 -6.52
C PHE A 775 -6.83 -5.93 -5.25
N MET A 776 -6.29 -6.40 -4.12
CA MET A 776 -6.23 -5.67 -2.84
C MET A 776 -7.56 -5.43 -2.12
N ARG A 777 -7.97 -6.38 -1.26
CA ARG A 777 -8.60 -6.01 0.01
C ARG A 777 -7.50 -5.39 0.88
N ASN A 778 -7.40 -4.06 0.95
CA ASN A 778 -7.09 -3.26 2.16
C ASN A 778 -6.46 -1.87 1.96
N SER A 779 -6.01 -1.45 0.77
CA SER A 779 -5.42 -0.09 0.66
C SER A 779 -6.50 0.99 0.46
N LYS A 780 -6.70 1.86 1.45
CA LYS A 780 -7.62 3.03 1.43
C LYS A 780 -6.95 4.29 0.85
N LEU A 781 -5.69 4.20 0.42
CA LEU A 781 -4.95 5.27 -0.25
C LEU A 781 -5.03 5.13 -1.78
N VAL A 782 -5.52 6.17 -2.47
CA VAL A 782 -5.59 6.18 -3.94
C VAL A 782 -4.67 7.26 -4.47
N ASN A 783 -3.39 6.93 -4.56
CA ASN A 783 -2.46 7.68 -5.40
C ASN A 783 -1.18 6.85 -5.66
N GLU A 784 -0.60 6.96 -6.86
CA GLU A 784 0.70 6.37 -7.19
C GLU A 784 1.83 7.27 -6.68
N LEU A 785 1.81 7.58 -5.39
CA LEU A 785 2.76 8.51 -4.79
C LEU A 785 4.08 7.80 -4.50
N GLY A 786 5.16 8.48 -4.85
CA GLY A 786 6.52 8.06 -4.58
C GLY A 786 7.45 9.25 -4.74
N LEU A 787 8.64 9.15 -4.17
CA LEU A 787 9.64 10.21 -4.18
C LEU A 787 9.88 10.80 -5.58
N ASN A 788 9.87 9.94 -6.61
CA ASN A 788 10.16 10.25 -8.01
C ASN A 788 8.94 10.63 -8.86
N ARG A 789 7.82 11.01 -8.24
CA ARG A 789 6.57 11.35 -8.92
C ARG A 789 5.94 12.60 -8.33
N GLY A 790 5.44 13.50 -9.18
CA GLY A 790 4.76 14.71 -8.75
C GLY A 790 5.68 15.75 -8.07
N PHE A 791 7.00 15.55 -8.11
CA PHE A 791 7.98 16.50 -7.58
C PHE A 791 7.94 17.84 -8.35
N LYS A 792 8.49 18.90 -7.74
CA LYS A 792 8.43 20.27 -8.24
C LYS A 792 9.74 20.99 -8.01
N LEU A 793 10.20 21.74 -9.02
CA LEU A 793 11.21 22.78 -8.86
C LEU A 793 10.53 24.15 -8.73
N ASN A 794 11.14 25.09 -8.01
CA ASN A 794 10.74 26.50 -8.05
C ASN A 794 11.18 27.16 -9.38
N GLN A 795 10.89 28.44 -9.54
CA GLN A 795 11.19 29.15 -10.79
C GLN A 795 12.68 29.30 -11.08
N THR A 796 13.53 29.41 -10.06
CA THR A 796 14.99 29.52 -10.21
C THR A 796 15.65 28.14 -10.41
N GLY A 797 15.03 27.07 -9.89
CA GLY A 797 15.58 25.72 -9.93
C GLY A 797 16.49 25.37 -8.76
N ASP A 798 16.64 26.29 -7.79
CA ASP A 798 17.43 26.07 -6.57
C ASP A 798 16.68 25.28 -5.50
N THR A 799 15.36 25.11 -5.60
CA THR A 799 14.56 24.45 -4.57
C THR A 799 13.71 23.35 -5.20
N LEU A 800 13.92 22.12 -4.73
CA LEU A 800 13.19 20.93 -5.16
C LEU A 800 12.32 20.39 -4.02
N LEU A 801 11.02 20.28 -4.26
CA LEU A 801 10.08 19.52 -3.45
C LEU A 801 9.90 18.12 -4.06
N THR A 802 10.24 17.06 -3.33
CA THR A 802 10.02 15.68 -3.80
C THR A 802 8.54 15.33 -3.89
N GLY A 803 8.25 14.21 -4.55
CA GLY A 803 6.96 13.54 -4.41
C GLY A 803 6.64 13.14 -2.97
N ILE A 804 5.40 12.74 -2.75
CA ILE A 804 4.91 12.32 -1.43
C ILE A 804 5.24 10.83 -1.23
N ASP A 805 5.80 10.49 -0.08
CA ASP A 805 5.87 9.13 0.45
C ASP A 805 4.71 8.97 1.45
N ALA A 806 3.72 8.16 1.08
CA ALA A 806 2.50 7.97 1.85
C ALA A 806 2.32 6.51 2.25
N LYS A 807 2.02 6.28 3.53
CA LYS A 807 1.68 4.96 4.05
C LYS A 807 0.44 5.01 4.93
N GLU A 808 -0.38 3.98 4.79
CA GLU A 808 -1.52 3.74 5.67
C GLU A 808 -1.13 2.76 6.78
N GLN A 809 -1.49 3.08 8.02
CA GLN A 809 -1.30 2.18 9.15
C GLN A 809 -2.52 2.26 10.07
N ARG A 810 -3.24 1.14 10.18
CA ARG A 810 -4.53 0.98 10.90
C ARG A 810 -5.63 1.86 10.30
N ASP A 811 -5.68 3.15 10.65
CA ASP A 811 -6.62 4.16 10.12
C ASP A 811 -6.00 5.57 10.05
N THR A 812 -4.67 5.65 10.13
CA THR A 812 -3.92 6.89 9.99
C THR A 812 -3.10 6.83 8.71
N ILE A 813 -3.20 7.87 7.91
CA ILE A 813 -2.38 8.05 6.72
C ILE A 813 -1.24 8.97 7.09
N PHE A 814 -0.02 8.49 6.92
CA PHE A 814 1.20 9.27 7.12
C PHE A 814 1.73 9.68 5.76
N ALA A 815 1.88 10.97 5.51
CA ALA A 815 2.45 11.51 4.29
C ALA A 815 3.70 12.32 4.60
N LYS A 816 4.72 12.16 3.78
CA LYS A 816 6.00 12.87 3.90
C LYS A 816 6.46 13.36 2.53
N ALA A 817 7.03 14.56 2.48
CA ALA A 817 7.77 15.07 1.33
C ALA A 817 9.03 15.77 1.84
N PHE A 818 10.03 15.91 0.98
CA PHE A 818 11.33 16.47 1.33
C PHE A 818 11.62 17.67 0.44
N ILE A 819 12.26 18.69 1.02
CA ILE A 819 12.75 19.86 0.30
C ILE A 819 14.26 19.81 0.26
N TYR A 820 14.81 19.89 -0.94
CA TYR A 820 16.23 20.01 -1.19
C TYR A 820 16.55 21.39 -1.76
N LYS A 821 17.64 21.99 -1.28
CA LYS A 821 18.23 23.21 -1.86
C LYS A 821 19.46 22.84 -2.67
N LEU A 822 19.44 23.21 -3.94
CA LEU A 822 20.53 23.09 -4.88
C LEU A 822 21.31 24.40 -4.91
N ASP A 823 22.57 24.34 -4.53
CA ASP A 823 23.51 25.44 -4.72
C ASP A 823 24.20 25.26 -6.08
N ALA A 824 23.85 26.15 -7.02
CA ALA A 824 24.37 26.13 -8.37
C ALA A 824 25.86 26.53 -8.47
N SER A 825 26.43 27.18 -7.45
CA SER A 825 27.84 27.58 -7.43
C SER A 825 28.75 26.43 -7.00
N THR A 826 28.30 25.63 -6.03
CA THR A 826 29.05 24.50 -5.48
C THR A 826 28.62 23.15 -6.05
N ASN A 827 27.58 23.12 -6.90
CA ASN A 827 26.87 21.91 -7.33
C ASN A 827 26.54 20.99 -6.15
N SER A 828 26.17 21.59 -5.01
CA SER A 828 25.83 20.83 -3.80
C SER A 828 24.31 20.79 -3.64
N LEU A 829 23.81 19.63 -3.18
CA LEU A 829 22.40 19.45 -2.88
C LEU A 829 22.23 19.17 -1.39
N THR A 830 21.53 20.06 -0.70
CA THR A 830 21.31 19.97 0.74
C THR A 830 19.86 19.65 1.06
N LEU A 831 19.64 18.68 1.95
CA LEU A 831 18.29 18.43 2.47
C LEU A 831 17.93 19.55 3.46
N SER A 832 17.12 20.51 3.00
CA SER A 832 16.76 21.71 3.76
C SER A 832 15.64 21.44 4.75
N ALA A 833 14.63 20.65 4.36
CA ALA A 833 13.43 20.48 5.18
C ALA A 833 12.65 19.20 4.88
N LYS A 834 11.78 18.85 5.83
CA LYS A 834 10.82 17.75 5.72
C LYS A 834 9.41 18.22 6.02
N LEU A 835 8.49 17.97 5.09
CA LEU A 835 7.05 18.08 5.32
C LEU A 835 6.58 16.71 5.84
N ALA A 836 5.99 16.66 7.02
CA ALA A 836 5.44 15.42 7.57
C ALA A 836 4.11 15.68 8.25
N ARG A 837 3.10 14.94 7.83
CA ARG A 837 1.75 15.03 8.36
C ARG A 837 1.14 13.65 8.51
N SER A 838 0.31 13.54 9.53
CA SER A 838 -0.54 12.38 9.76
C SER A 838 -1.98 12.85 9.77
N TYR A 839 -2.82 12.19 8.99
CA TYR A 839 -4.24 12.45 8.99
C TYR A 839 -4.94 11.20 9.51
N ARG A 840 -5.78 11.41 10.54
CA ARG A 840 -6.71 10.41 11.04
C ARG A 840 -8.09 10.91 10.63
N SER A 841 -8.81 10.12 9.84
CA SER A 841 -10.17 10.47 9.46
C SER A 841 -11.04 10.59 10.71
N SER A 842 -11.84 11.66 10.78
CA SER A 842 -12.70 11.97 11.92
C SER A 842 -13.61 10.79 12.25
N ASP A 843 -13.94 10.62 13.52
CA ASP A 843 -14.95 9.68 13.96
C ASP A 843 -16.26 9.92 13.20
N SER A 844 -16.74 8.88 12.51
CA SER A 844 -18.16 8.74 12.20
C SER A 844 -18.88 8.45 13.52
N SER A 845 -18.92 9.43 14.41
CA SER A 845 -19.55 9.34 15.73
C SER A 845 -21.07 9.49 15.67
N ASN A 846 -21.67 9.43 14.48
CA ASN A 846 -23.12 9.48 14.31
C ASN A 846 -23.61 8.42 13.31
N ALA A 847 -24.45 7.53 13.83
CA ALA A 847 -25.39 6.60 13.18
C ALA A 847 -24.84 5.28 12.59
N ASP A 848 -24.97 4.21 13.37
CA ASP A 848 -25.50 2.89 12.97
C ASP A 848 -25.11 2.34 11.57
N SER A 849 -23.86 2.45 11.12
CA SER A 849 -23.49 2.08 9.74
C SER A 849 -22.40 1.01 9.68
N PHE A 850 -22.69 -0.12 9.03
CA PHE A 850 -21.85 -1.33 9.01
C PHE A 850 -20.76 -1.39 7.91
N ASP A 851 -20.60 -0.38 7.05
CA ASP A 851 -19.69 -0.46 5.89
C ASP A 851 -19.21 0.93 5.46
N THR A 852 -18.09 1.42 6.02
CA THR A 852 -17.45 2.67 5.58
C THR A 852 -16.29 2.41 4.61
N LYS A 853 -16.45 2.77 3.34
CA LYS A 853 -15.35 2.76 2.37
C LYS A 853 -14.71 4.13 2.33
N ARG A 854 -13.41 4.22 2.64
CA ARG A 854 -12.64 5.48 2.63
C ARG A 854 -11.60 5.47 1.53
N ILE A 855 -11.46 6.58 0.81
CA ILE A 855 -10.43 6.82 -0.20
C ILE A 855 -9.73 8.15 0.10
N ALA A 856 -8.40 8.13 0.14
CA ALA A 856 -7.57 9.31 0.34
C ALA A 856 -6.78 9.71 -0.91
N HIS A 857 -6.85 10.99 -1.27
CA HIS A 857 -6.03 11.64 -2.29
C HIS A 857 -5.11 12.66 -1.62
N LEU A 858 -3.81 12.61 -1.95
CA LEU A 858 -2.81 13.56 -1.45
C LEU A 858 -2.20 14.34 -2.61
N SER A 859 -1.95 15.62 -2.40
CA SER A 859 -1.27 16.52 -3.35
C SER A 859 -0.30 17.43 -2.63
N SER A 860 0.78 17.84 -3.29
CA SER A 860 1.73 18.80 -2.76
C SER A 860 2.22 19.74 -3.84
N THR A 861 2.52 20.98 -3.47
CA THR A 861 3.08 21.98 -4.38
C THR A 861 4.07 22.88 -3.65
N LEU A 862 4.85 23.61 -4.45
CA LEU A 862 5.86 24.57 -4.04
C LEU A 862 5.48 25.95 -4.62
N SER A 863 5.67 27.01 -3.85
CA SER A 863 5.51 28.37 -4.35
C SER A 863 6.54 28.67 -5.43
N ASN A 864 6.22 29.65 -6.29
CA ASN A 864 7.09 30.06 -7.38
C ASN A 864 8.48 30.50 -6.92
N ASP A 865 8.58 31.17 -5.77
CA ASP A 865 9.83 31.59 -5.13
C ASP A 865 10.51 30.50 -4.28
N GLY A 866 9.86 29.35 -4.07
CA GLY A 866 10.38 28.27 -3.23
C GLY A 866 10.36 28.52 -1.72
N LYS A 867 9.74 29.60 -1.24
CA LYS A 867 9.66 29.94 0.20
C LYS A 867 8.47 29.30 0.92
N GLN A 868 7.48 28.80 0.19
CA GLN A 868 6.33 28.12 0.76
C GLN A 868 6.05 26.80 0.06
N ALA A 869 5.49 25.85 0.80
CA ALA A 869 4.94 24.62 0.22
C ALA A 869 3.57 24.32 0.82
N ALA A 870 2.74 23.61 0.07
CA ALA A 870 1.43 23.15 0.53
C ALA A 870 1.32 21.62 0.44
N LEU A 871 0.63 21.01 1.41
CA LEU A 871 0.25 19.60 1.41
C LEU A 871 -1.27 19.47 1.61
N GLY A 872 -1.94 18.89 0.63
CA GLY A 872 -3.39 18.75 0.56
C GLY A 872 -3.81 17.31 0.81
N TRP A 873 -4.85 17.17 1.61
CA TRP A 873 -5.49 15.93 2.00
C TRP A 873 -6.94 16.00 1.59
N PHE A 874 -7.40 15.02 0.83
CA PHE A 874 -8.78 14.97 0.43
C PHE A 874 -9.31 13.54 0.57
N MET A 875 -10.36 13.40 1.36
CA MET A 875 -10.88 12.12 1.82
C MET A 875 -12.34 11.99 1.39
N LEU A 876 -12.68 10.87 0.77
CA LEU A 876 -14.04 10.49 0.43
C LEU A 876 -14.44 9.29 1.28
N SER A 877 -15.60 9.35 1.93
CA SER A 877 -16.16 8.25 2.71
C SER A 877 -17.59 7.96 2.29
N ASP A 878 -17.88 6.70 1.95
CA ASP A 878 -19.26 6.21 1.82
C ASP A 878 -19.69 5.59 3.14
N VAL A 879 -20.86 5.95 3.66
CA VAL A 879 -21.43 5.45 4.92
C VAL A 879 -22.82 4.87 4.65
N LYS A 880 -23.02 3.56 4.81
CA LYS A 880 -24.34 2.91 4.62
C LYS A 880 -25.14 2.85 5.93
N SER A 881 -26.38 3.29 5.95
CA SER A 881 -27.26 3.11 7.12
C SER A 881 -27.46 1.64 7.49
N ALA A 882 -27.75 1.35 8.77
CA ALA A 882 -27.98 0.00 9.30
C ALA A 882 -29.03 -0.81 8.52
N ASP A 883 -30.03 -0.14 7.95
CA ASP A 883 -31.10 -0.76 7.17
C ASP A 883 -30.74 -0.98 5.69
N PHE A 884 -29.53 -0.61 5.27
CA PHE A 884 -29.02 -0.64 3.88
C PHE A 884 -29.85 0.18 2.88
N LYS A 885 -30.78 1.04 3.35
CA LYS A 885 -31.66 1.84 2.47
C LYS A 885 -31.07 3.20 2.12
N LYS A 886 -30.09 3.69 2.87
CA LYS A 886 -29.46 5.01 2.66
C LYS A 886 -27.94 4.86 2.59
N THR A 887 -27.32 5.58 1.65
CA THR A 887 -25.88 5.80 1.64
C THR A 887 -25.66 7.30 1.81
N LEU A 888 -24.89 7.68 2.82
CA LEU A 888 -24.39 9.04 3.02
C LEU A 888 -22.97 9.07 2.48
N ALA A 889 -22.67 9.98 1.56
CA ALA A 889 -21.30 10.27 1.20
C ALA A 889 -20.82 11.46 2.04
N THR A 890 -19.64 11.38 2.63
CA THR A 890 -18.98 12.51 3.28
C THR A 890 -17.64 12.77 2.60
N GLN A 891 -17.29 14.05 2.51
CA GLN A 891 -15.99 14.48 2.03
C GLN A 891 -15.34 15.39 3.05
N GLU A 892 -14.08 15.09 3.37
CA GLU A 892 -13.24 15.87 4.27
C GLU A 892 -12.01 16.34 3.50
N TYR A 893 -11.62 17.60 3.69
CA TYR A 893 -10.37 18.11 3.13
C TYR A 893 -9.57 18.87 4.18
N LYS A 894 -8.25 18.83 4.03
CA LYS A 894 -7.30 19.60 4.83
C LYS A 894 -6.12 20.05 3.97
N LEU A 895 -5.88 21.35 3.92
CA LEU A 895 -4.78 21.97 3.20
C LEU A 895 -3.84 22.59 4.23
N ASP A 896 -2.60 22.11 4.27
CA ASP A 896 -1.57 22.59 5.17
C ASP A 896 -0.51 23.37 4.40
N LEU A 897 -0.28 24.63 4.78
CA LEU A 897 0.78 25.48 4.27
C LEU A 897 2.01 25.45 5.19
N PHE A 898 3.20 25.54 4.62
CA PHE A 898 4.49 25.50 5.29
C PHE A 898 5.36 26.65 4.80
N ASN A 899 6.04 27.34 5.72
CA ASN A 899 7.07 28.33 5.38
C ASN A 899 8.45 27.65 5.44
N ILE A 900 9.23 27.76 4.37
CA ILE A 900 10.49 27.03 4.13
C ILE A 900 11.72 27.78 4.68
N ASN A 901 11.53 29.05 5.06
CA ASN A 901 12.60 29.95 5.53
C ASN A 901 13.36 29.42 6.75
#